data_AF-A0A967D702-F1
#
_entry.id   AF-A0A967D702-F1
#
_cell.length_a   1.000
_cell.length_b   1.000
_cell.length_c   1.000
_cell.angle_alpha   90.00
_cell.angle_beta   90.00
_cell.angle_gamma   90.00
#
_symmetry.space_group_name_H-M   'P 1'
#
loop_
_entity.id
_entity.type
_entity.pdbx_description
1 polymer ?
#
loop_
_entity_poly.entity_id
_entity_poly.type
_entity_poly.pdbx_seq_one_letter_code
_entity_poly.pdbx_strand_id
1 'polypeptide(L)'
;MSPDSNRAVQRPDQRQCTIKSSPISWTHCSPASKTTQRTNTVGRRLAFHYAPQGPAMSNTQISTREELIDHVVAASNSGSAEMVLEVVQRVAPELVDRLLHAEIASPAATALGSGIGASPGAASGEIVTSAAHALQKSDEGRSVILVRPVTTPDDVLGMQASVGIVTMHGGMSSHAAVVARGWGIPAVVGSPDVEVDGSTVTIHGVEFTEGDIISIDGRAGTIYRGAINTDQQQVPPELWQLLDWADTITNGVVSIRANADTGRDAQRSLEHGAVGIGLCRTEHMFLTDDRLPIMRSFILSDDAETQEGFLNDLEQAQERDFDELLDVMGDRPVTIRLLDPPLHEFLPEADELFVSQGAGELNDEQNKLLDAVVKLREMNPMLGTRGVRLGAVRAGLYEAQVRSLCRAALNALSGGCRPKIEVMIPLINDPAEFRLAREWVRGAQAEVDPEGMLDDSLTVGAMIETPRAALLAREIAQDADFFSFGTNDLTQMTFGLSRDDVEARLLPRYRSLGLIDDNPFEVLDQVAVGTLIATAISDARNEKPSINIGVCGEHAGEPRSIAFLIGAGCTSLSCSPYRVPVTRLVAAQTVLQSGSTVVSGESFFRGASATANAQTESPPDQTTDGGVDIESITDIDVLRVLRLRGFATGDGLRQSIGVDPSQVVERLVADEQVNFIEARNMYMLAPSGRSRIDDHLAASDPITELSDAYESFLSLNTEFKQVCTDWQVRDGEPNSHDDDDYDAACIARLRDVYMRSEPVISEIATAVPRLNLYRSRLLEALTAIDDGQSQRFTGVMCESFHDVWMELHEDLIVLQKIDRVSEGSF
;
A
#
# COMPACT_ATOMS: atom_id res chain seq x y z
N MET A 1 -69.34 -5.39 -26.03
CA MET A 1 -70.61 -4.84 -25.52
C MET A 1 -70.31 -4.19 -24.17
N SER A 2 -70.25 -2.86 -24.13
CA SER A 2 -70.24 -2.09 -22.86
C SER A 2 -71.68 -1.71 -22.51
N PRO A 3 -71.97 -0.96 -21.42
CA PRO A 3 -71.36 -0.88 -20.07
C PRO A 3 -72.45 -0.89 -18.97
N ASP A 4 -72.16 -1.22 -17.70
CA ASP A 4 -73.05 -0.89 -16.55
C ASP A 4 -72.37 -1.40 -15.26
N SER A 5 -72.45 -0.80 -14.08
CA SER A 5 -73.31 0.27 -13.55
C SER A 5 -72.73 0.64 -12.18
N ASN A 6 -72.25 1.86 -11.93
CA ASN A 6 -73.01 2.97 -11.34
C ASN A 6 -74.20 2.55 -10.46
N ARG A 7 -74.11 2.78 -9.13
CA ARG A 7 -75.15 3.52 -8.39
C ARG A 7 -74.77 3.88 -6.96
N ALA A 8 -75.07 5.13 -6.65
CA ALA A 8 -75.03 5.80 -5.36
C ALA A 8 -75.89 5.14 -4.28
N VAL A 9 -75.64 5.46 -3.00
CA VAL A 9 -76.54 6.26 -2.12
C VAL A 9 -75.99 6.37 -0.68
N GLN A 10 -75.79 7.64 -0.26
CA GLN A 10 -75.93 8.30 1.07
C GLN A 10 -75.01 8.05 2.30
N ARG A 11 -74.52 9.21 2.78
CA ARG A 11 -73.97 9.62 4.11
C ARG A 11 -74.98 9.41 5.27
N PRO A 12 -74.59 9.31 6.56
CA PRO A 12 -74.01 10.37 7.44
C PRO A 12 -72.76 9.87 8.24
N ASP A 13 -71.96 10.60 9.01
CA ASP A 13 -72.20 11.75 9.89
C ASP A 13 -70.86 12.47 10.21
N GLN A 14 -70.90 13.79 10.39
CA GLN A 14 -69.79 14.62 10.87
C GLN A 14 -69.95 14.92 12.36
N ARG A 15 -68.87 14.82 13.16
CA ARG A 15 -68.62 15.73 14.28
C ARG A 15 -67.15 16.13 14.40
N GLN A 16 -66.99 17.43 14.67
CA GLN A 16 -65.78 18.25 14.71
C GLN A 16 -64.89 18.01 15.94
N CYS A 17 -63.61 18.41 15.85
CA CYS A 17 -63.05 19.35 16.83
C CYS A 17 -61.92 20.22 16.22
N THR A 18 -61.93 21.50 16.58
CA THR A 18 -61.22 22.66 16.02
C THR A 18 -59.93 23.02 16.75
N ILE A 19 -58.90 23.55 16.06
CA ILE A 19 -57.93 24.51 16.64
C ILE A 19 -57.60 25.62 15.61
N LYS A 20 -57.51 26.87 16.10
CA LYS A 20 -57.53 28.16 15.38
C LYS A 20 -56.14 28.68 14.94
N SER A 21 -56.14 29.29 13.74
CA SER A 21 -55.40 30.48 13.19
C SER A 21 -54.85 31.53 14.17
N SER A 22 -53.80 32.35 13.98
CA SER A 22 -52.77 32.62 12.93
C SER A 22 -51.70 33.63 13.53
N PRO A 23 -50.95 34.52 12.81
CA PRO A 23 -49.47 34.50 12.68
C PRO A 23 -48.72 35.81 13.06
N ILE A 24 -47.40 35.84 13.35
CA ILE A 24 -46.62 37.11 13.38
C ILE A 24 -45.14 36.92 12.94
N SER A 25 -44.66 37.87 12.12
CA SER A 25 -43.33 38.05 11.54
C SER A 25 -42.44 39.09 12.27
N TRP A 26 -41.13 38.80 12.30
CA TRP A 26 -39.89 39.63 12.39
C TRP A 26 -39.85 41.02 13.05
N THR A 27 -38.90 41.21 13.98
CA THR A 27 -38.01 42.41 14.04
C THR A 27 -36.78 42.21 14.97
N HIS A 28 -35.66 42.81 14.58
CA HIS A 28 -34.32 42.79 15.21
C HIS A 28 -34.25 43.30 16.67
N CYS A 29 -33.32 42.75 17.46
CA CYS A 29 -32.40 43.53 18.32
C CYS A 29 -31.31 42.65 18.96
N SER A 30 -30.07 43.13 18.95
CA SER A 30 -28.93 42.70 19.78
C SER A 30 -28.39 43.96 20.49
N PRO A 31 -27.48 43.92 21.48
CA PRO A 31 -27.20 42.94 22.53
C PRO A 31 -27.18 43.60 23.94
N ALA A 32 -27.26 42.83 25.03
CA ALA A 32 -26.89 43.34 26.36
C ALA A 32 -26.26 42.26 27.24
N SER A 33 -25.21 42.69 27.92
CA SER A 33 -24.14 41.94 28.56
C SER A 33 -24.46 41.39 29.96
N LYS A 34 -23.64 40.40 30.36
CA LYS A 34 -23.11 40.10 31.71
C LYS A 34 -23.81 39.06 32.60
N THR A 35 -23.22 37.86 32.53
CA THR A 35 -22.67 37.04 33.65
C THR A 35 -23.58 36.60 34.79
N THR A 36 -23.85 35.30 34.85
CA THR A 36 -23.41 34.48 36.00
C THR A 36 -23.22 33.01 35.59
N GLN A 37 -22.09 32.46 35.98
CA GLN A 37 -21.66 31.07 35.75
C GLN A 37 -22.61 30.06 36.39
N ARG A 38 -22.98 29.02 35.61
CA ARG A 38 -23.15 27.65 36.13
C ARG A 38 -22.54 26.68 35.12
N THR A 39 -21.59 25.93 35.63
CA THR A 39 -20.72 24.93 34.99
C THR A 39 -21.51 23.75 34.45
N ASN A 40 -21.37 23.47 33.14
CA ASN A 40 -21.60 22.16 32.55
C ASN A 40 -20.32 21.76 31.82
N THR A 41 -19.67 20.73 32.34
CA THR A 41 -18.28 20.33 32.05
C THR A 41 -18.24 19.09 31.17
N VAL A 42 -19.02 19.06 30.08
CA VAL A 42 -18.98 17.97 29.08
C VAL A 42 -19.33 18.61 27.74
N GLY A 43 -18.35 18.76 26.84
CA GLY A 43 -18.58 19.35 25.50
C GLY A 43 -17.54 20.35 24.99
N ARG A 44 -16.42 20.57 25.69
CA ARG A 44 -15.28 21.37 25.19
C ARG A 44 -13.95 20.66 25.43
N ARG A 45 -13.72 19.59 24.69
CA ARG A 45 -12.39 19.03 24.39
C ARG A 45 -12.60 18.14 23.16
N LEU A 46 -12.49 18.74 21.98
CA LEU A 46 -12.27 18.16 20.65
C LEU A 46 -12.50 19.30 19.65
N ALA A 47 -11.68 20.34 19.79
CA ALA A 47 -11.50 21.33 18.75
C ALA A 47 -9.99 21.42 18.61
N PHE A 48 -9.42 20.53 17.80
CA PHE A 48 -8.06 20.68 17.31
C PHE A 48 -8.07 21.89 16.38
N HIS A 49 -7.89 23.09 16.94
CA HIS A 49 -7.49 24.24 16.14
C HIS A 49 -6.02 24.03 15.79
N TYR A 50 -5.76 23.41 14.65
CA TYR A 50 -4.46 23.44 14.00
C TYR A 50 -4.27 24.86 13.47
N ALA A 51 -3.74 25.75 14.31
CA ALA A 51 -3.20 27.03 13.86
C ALA A 51 -1.71 26.81 13.56
N PRO A 52 -1.23 27.10 12.34
CA PRO A 52 0.19 26.97 12.05
C PRO A 52 0.93 28.07 12.82
N GLN A 53 1.59 27.69 13.91
CA GLN A 53 2.48 28.58 14.67
C GLN A 53 3.82 27.85 14.84
N GLY A 54 4.56 27.75 13.73
CA GLY A 54 6.00 27.45 13.70
C GLY A 54 6.81 28.74 13.49
N PRO A 55 8.10 28.77 13.85
CA PRO A 55 8.92 29.98 13.83
C PRO A 55 9.13 30.48 12.39
N ALA A 56 9.06 31.80 12.21
CA ALA A 56 9.30 32.45 10.93
C ALA A 56 10.78 32.33 10.51
N MET A 57 11.11 31.27 9.77
CA MET A 57 12.28 31.21 8.90
C MET A 57 11.84 31.47 7.45
N SER A 58 12.70 32.06 6.62
CA SER A 58 12.34 32.60 5.31
C SER A 58 11.68 31.56 4.37
N ASN A 59 10.36 31.64 4.25
CA ASN A 59 9.46 30.75 3.51
C ASN A 59 9.65 30.79 1.97
N THR A 60 10.55 29.99 1.42
CA THR A 60 10.46 29.65 -0.01
C THR A 60 10.31 28.13 -0.15
N GLN A 61 9.14 27.71 -0.62
CA GLN A 61 8.79 26.32 -0.88
C GLN A 61 9.63 25.79 -2.05
N ILE A 62 10.13 24.56 -1.93
CA ILE A 62 10.84 23.87 -3.03
C ILE A 62 9.77 23.33 -3.98
N SER A 63 9.72 23.88 -5.19
CA SER A 63 8.59 23.68 -6.10
C SER A 63 9.00 23.36 -7.55
N THR A 64 10.29 23.30 -7.82
CA THR A 64 10.84 22.92 -9.14
C THR A 64 11.78 21.72 -9.01
N ARG A 65 11.99 21.03 -10.13
CA ARG A 65 12.87 19.87 -10.22
C ARG A 65 14.31 20.22 -9.84
N GLU A 66 14.81 21.35 -10.34
CA GLU A 66 16.17 21.83 -10.10
C GLU A 66 16.37 22.20 -8.63
N GLU A 67 15.41 22.92 -8.03
CA GLU A 67 15.46 23.23 -6.60
C GLU A 67 15.47 21.96 -5.74
N LEU A 68 14.66 20.94 -6.07
CA LEU A 68 14.66 19.68 -5.34
C LEU A 68 16.03 19.02 -5.37
N ILE A 69 16.63 18.89 -6.55
CA ILE A 69 17.95 18.27 -6.73
C ILE A 69 19.00 19.04 -5.92
N ASP A 70 19.07 20.35 -6.09
CA ASP A 70 20.06 21.20 -5.42
C ASP A 70 19.96 21.09 -3.90
N HIS A 71 18.72 21.13 -3.36
CA HIS A 71 18.48 21.08 -1.92
C HIS A 71 18.74 19.70 -1.32
N VAL A 72 18.33 18.61 -1.98
CA VAL A 72 18.59 17.24 -1.52
C VAL A 72 20.09 16.96 -1.55
N VAL A 73 20.79 17.29 -2.64
CA VAL A 73 22.25 17.10 -2.73
C VAL A 73 22.99 17.91 -1.67
N ALA A 74 22.61 19.17 -1.45
CA ALA A 74 23.21 20.00 -0.42
C ALA A 74 22.98 19.42 0.99
N ALA A 75 21.76 18.95 1.29
CA ALA A 75 21.44 18.33 2.56
C ALA A 75 22.24 17.03 2.77
N SER A 76 22.24 16.12 1.77
CA SER A 76 23.04 14.88 1.78
C SER A 76 24.52 15.13 2.06
N ASN A 77 25.12 16.10 1.36
CA ASN A 77 26.55 16.42 1.50
C ASN A 77 26.89 17.11 2.82
N SER A 78 25.93 17.83 3.41
CA SER A 78 26.15 18.52 4.67
C SER A 78 26.24 17.58 5.87
N GLY A 79 25.62 16.39 5.79
CA GLY A 79 25.44 15.51 6.95
C GLY A 79 24.58 16.12 8.06
N SER A 80 23.87 17.23 7.80
CA SER A 80 23.07 17.93 8.80
C SER A 80 21.62 17.47 8.82
N ALA A 81 21.20 16.87 9.93
CA ALA A 81 19.83 16.40 10.10
C ALA A 81 18.83 17.55 10.09
N GLU A 82 19.20 18.69 10.67
CA GLU A 82 18.41 19.92 10.63
C GLU A 82 18.13 20.34 9.17
N MET A 83 19.12 20.20 8.29
CA MET A 83 18.97 20.52 6.87
C MET A 83 18.08 19.50 6.14
N VAL A 84 18.19 18.20 6.46
CA VAL A 84 17.30 17.17 5.91
C VAL A 84 15.85 17.42 6.34
N LEU A 85 15.62 17.66 7.62
CA LEU A 85 14.30 17.99 8.15
C LEU A 85 13.73 19.25 7.48
N GLU A 86 14.56 20.27 7.28
CA GLU A 86 14.17 21.49 6.57
C GLU A 86 13.77 21.21 5.11
N VAL A 87 14.54 20.40 4.39
CA VAL A 87 14.23 20.03 2.99
C VAL A 87 12.92 19.25 2.91
N VAL A 88 12.75 18.19 3.71
CA VAL A 88 11.50 17.42 3.78
C VAL A 88 10.31 18.33 4.06
N GLN A 89 10.46 19.29 4.99
CA GLN A 89 9.41 20.23 5.35
C GLN A 89 9.07 21.23 4.22
N ARG A 90 10.01 21.56 3.35
CA ARG A 90 9.89 22.61 2.32
C ARG A 90 9.47 22.12 0.94
N VAL A 91 9.60 20.83 0.62
CA VAL A 91 9.18 20.28 -0.68
C VAL A 91 7.66 20.33 -0.83
N ALA A 92 7.19 20.90 -1.93
CA ALA A 92 5.78 20.90 -2.30
C ALA A 92 5.31 19.48 -2.65
N PRO A 93 4.23 18.95 -2.04
CA PRO A 93 3.66 17.66 -2.42
C PRO A 93 3.32 17.57 -3.92
N GLU A 94 2.89 18.67 -4.52
CA GLU A 94 2.56 18.76 -5.94
C GLU A 94 3.78 18.60 -6.86
N LEU A 95 4.99 18.83 -6.35
CA LEU A 95 6.22 18.56 -7.10
C LEU A 95 6.48 17.06 -7.20
N VAL A 96 6.28 16.30 -6.12
CA VAL A 96 6.43 14.83 -6.12
C VAL A 96 5.49 14.21 -7.14
N ASP A 97 4.22 14.61 -7.10
CA ASP A 97 3.19 14.17 -8.04
C ASP A 97 3.60 14.48 -9.49
N ARG A 98 4.04 15.71 -9.79
CA ARG A 98 4.50 16.07 -11.15
C ARG A 98 5.70 15.25 -11.63
N LEU A 99 6.68 14.98 -10.77
CA LEU A 99 7.89 14.25 -11.15
C LEU A 99 7.62 12.78 -11.50
N LEU A 100 6.49 12.22 -11.06
CA LEU A 100 6.10 10.82 -11.31
C LEU A 100 5.26 10.64 -12.58
N HIS A 101 4.73 11.73 -13.15
CA HIS A 101 3.86 11.69 -14.31
C HIS A 101 4.51 12.35 -15.53
N ALA A 102 4.24 11.82 -16.72
CA ALA A 102 4.69 12.46 -17.96
C ALA A 102 4.03 13.83 -18.15
N GLU A 103 4.76 14.79 -18.71
CA GLU A 103 4.24 16.13 -19.03
C GLU A 103 4.28 16.39 -20.55
N ILE A 104 3.43 17.31 -21.01
CA ILE A 104 3.44 17.77 -22.39
C ILE A 104 4.60 18.74 -22.59
N ALA A 105 5.58 18.36 -23.41
CA ALA A 105 6.83 19.10 -23.59
C ALA A 105 6.70 20.43 -24.36
N SER A 106 5.56 20.71 -25.01
CA SER A 106 5.39 21.90 -25.87
C SER A 106 4.01 22.58 -25.75
N PRO A 107 3.94 23.87 -25.33
CA PRO A 107 2.70 24.63 -25.28
C PRO A 107 2.20 25.10 -26.67
N ALA A 108 2.89 24.75 -27.77
CA ALA A 108 2.47 25.10 -29.13
C ALA A 108 1.40 24.16 -29.71
N ALA A 109 0.97 23.15 -28.96
CA ALA A 109 -0.05 22.21 -29.39
C ALA A 109 -1.44 22.88 -29.50
N THR A 110 -2.20 22.50 -30.52
CA THR A 110 -3.56 23.02 -30.72
C THR A 110 -4.53 22.28 -29.81
N ALA A 111 -5.00 22.96 -28.75
CA ALA A 111 -6.08 22.47 -27.91
C ALA A 111 -7.35 22.29 -28.75
N LEU A 112 -7.97 21.12 -28.62
CA LEU A 112 -9.23 20.74 -29.26
C LEU A 112 -10.43 20.95 -28.33
N GLY A 113 -10.28 20.61 -27.06
CA GLY A 113 -11.38 20.67 -26.09
C GLY A 113 -10.86 20.54 -24.67
N SER A 114 -11.76 20.70 -23.71
CA SER A 114 -11.43 20.63 -22.30
C SER A 114 -12.51 19.93 -21.47
N GLY A 115 -12.08 19.26 -20.41
CA GLY A 115 -12.93 18.65 -19.40
C GLY A 115 -12.30 18.79 -18.02
N ILE A 116 -12.68 17.90 -17.12
CA ILE A 116 -12.12 17.83 -15.77
C ILE A 116 -10.86 16.96 -15.84
N GLY A 117 -9.71 17.52 -15.44
CA GLY A 117 -8.47 16.76 -15.26
C GLY A 117 -8.62 15.78 -14.09
N ALA A 118 -8.94 14.53 -14.39
CA ALA A 118 -9.37 13.54 -13.42
C ALA A 118 -8.24 12.75 -12.79
N SER A 119 -7.20 12.50 -13.59
CA SER A 119 -6.00 11.75 -13.21
C SER A 119 -4.80 12.37 -13.92
N PRO A 120 -3.74 12.76 -13.19
CA PRO A 120 -2.64 13.54 -13.74
C PRO A 120 -1.79 12.77 -14.74
N GLY A 121 -1.05 13.53 -15.56
CA GLY A 121 -0.10 13.04 -16.55
C GLY A 121 -0.52 13.34 -17.98
N ALA A 122 0.38 13.05 -18.92
CA ALA A 122 0.18 13.27 -20.34
C ALA A 122 0.27 11.97 -21.12
N ALA A 123 -0.62 11.80 -22.09
CA ALA A 123 -0.63 10.62 -22.96
C ALA A 123 -0.96 10.99 -24.40
N SER A 124 -0.36 10.26 -25.34
CA SER A 124 -0.60 10.37 -26.77
C SER A 124 -0.93 8.99 -27.32
N GLY A 125 -2.01 8.86 -28.08
CA GLY A 125 -2.46 7.56 -28.57
C GLY A 125 -3.60 7.64 -29.56
N GLU A 126 -3.89 6.49 -30.17
CA GLU A 126 -4.98 6.33 -31.12
C GLU A 126 -6.32 6.26 -30.40
N ILE A 127 -7.32 6.97 -30.92
CA ILE A 127 -8.69 6.90 -30.42
C ILE A 127 -9.23 5.48 -30.59
N VAL A 128 -9.79 4.93 -29.52
CA VAL A 128 -10.63 3.74 -29.52
C VAL A 128 -11.91 4.04 -28.74
N THR A 129 -13.04 3.47 -29.17
CA THR A 129 -14.37 3.78 -28.62
C THR A 129 -15.00 2.63 -27.83
N SER A 130 -14.31 1.49 -27.77
CA SER A 130 -14.73 0.30 -27.02
C SER A 130 -13.57 -0.32 -26.24
N ALA A 131 -13.88 -0.95 -25.11
CA ALA A 131 -12.88 -1.66 -24.30
C ALA A 131 -12.23 -2.83 -25.06
N ALA A 132 -13.01 -3.55 -25.87
CA ALA A 132 -12.51 -4.63 -26.72
C ALA A 132 -11.47 -4.12 -27.74
N HIS A 133 -11.71 -2.96 -28.37
CA HIS A 133 -10.73 -2.37 -29.28
C HIS A 133 -9.50 -1.85 -28.53
N ALA A 134 -9.65 -1.31 -27.33
CA ALA A 134 -8.52 -0.90 -26.50
C ALA A 134 -7.59 -2.09 -26.19
N LEU A 135 -8.15 -3.21 -25.76
CA LEU A 135 -7.41 -4.46 -25.52
C LEU A 135 -6.70 -4.95 -26.78
N GLN A 136 -7.46 -5.13 -27.87
CA GLN A 136 -6.91 -5.64 -29.13
C GLN A 136 -5.74 -4.78 -29.64
N LYS A 137 -5.88 -3.45 -29.60
CA LYS A 137 -4.84 -2.54 -30.10
C LYS A 137 -3.65 -2.43 -29.16
N SER A 138 -3.87 -2.50 -27.85
CA SER A 138 -2.79 -2.60 -26.88
C SER A 138 -1.99 -3.89 -27.04
N ASP A 139 -2.65 -5.03 -27.29
CA ASP A 139 -1.99 -6.33 -27.55
C ASP A 139 -1.15 -6.31 -28.84
N GLU A 140 -1.55 -5.49 -29.82
CA GLU A 140 -0.75 -5.18 -31.02
C GLU A 140 0.45 -4.24 -30.71
N GLY A 141 0.62 -3.80 -29.46
CA GLY A 141 1.68 -2.90 -29.01
C GLY A 141 1.42 -1.42 -29.32
N ARG A 142 0.17 -1.03 -29.61
CA ARG A 142 -0.20 0.35 -29.96
C ARG A 142 -0.72 1.10 -28.74
N SER A 143 -0.25 2.34 -28.55
CA SER A 143 -0.76 3.23 -27.52
C SER A 143 -2.15 3.78 -27.90
N VAL A 144 -3.14 3.55 -27.05
CA VAL A 144 -4.54 3.95 -27.31
C VAL A 144 -5.12 4.86 -26.23
N ILE A 145 -6.01 5.76 -26.66
CA ILE A 145 -6.82 6.61 -25.79
C ILE A 145 -8.28 6.16 -25.90
N LEU A 146 -8.82 5.62 -24.81
CA LEU A 146 -10.20 5.18 -24.72
C LEU A 146 -11.13 6.39 -24.57
N VAL A 147 -11.96 6.63 -25.58
CA VAL A 147 -12.95 7.72 -25.59
C VAL A 147 -14.36 7.13 -25.47
N ARG A 148 -15.06 7.47 -24.39
CA ARG A 148 -16.39 6.90 -24.07
C ARG A 148 -17.39 7.98 -23.66
N PRO A 149 -18.71 7.79 -23.83
CA PRO A 149 -19.69 8.66 -23.19
C PRO A 149 -19.54 8.65 -21.66
N VAL A 150 -19.51 7.45 -21.09
CA VAL A 150 -19.26 7.10 -19.69
C VAL A 150 -18.56 5.74 -19.71
N THR A 151 -17.69 5.46 -18.73
CA THR A 151 -17.13 4.11 -18.53
C THR A 151 -17.96 3.33 -17.51
N THR A 152 -18.14 2.03 -17.72
CA THR A 152 -18.78 1.10 -16.77
C THR A 152 -17.77 0.07 -16.24
N PRO A 153 -18.13 -0.79 -15.26
CA PRO A 153 -17.27 -1.89 -14.83
C PRO A 153 -16.82 -2.82 -15.98
N ASP A 154 -17.64 -3.00 -17.01
CA ASP A 154 -17.26 -3.79 -18.20
C ASP A 154 -16.11 -3.14 -19.01
N ASP A 155 -15.87 -1.84 -18.83
CA ASP A 155 -14.80 -1.11 -19.52
C ASP A 155 -13.43 -1.25 -18.82
N VAL A 156 -13.36 -1.83 -17.61
CA VAL A 156 -12.15 -1.89 -16.74
C VAL A 156 -10.93 -2.45 -17.47
N LEU A 157 -11.06 -3.58 -18.17
CA LEU A 157 -9.94 -4.19 -18.91
C LEU A 157 -9.44 -3.27 -20.04
N GLY A 158 -10.36 -2.62 -20.75
CA GLY A 158 -10.02 -1.68 -21.81
C GLY A 158 -9.39 -0.38 -21.27
N MET A 159 -9.86 0.09 -20.13
CA MET A 159 -9.27 1.22 -19.42
C MET A 159 -7.83 0.91 -19.00
N GLN A 160 -7.58 -0.28 -18.46
CA GLN A 160 -6.25 -0.72 -18.03
C GLN A 160 -5.27 -0.86 -19.20
N ALA A 161 -5.78 -1.27 -20.37
CA ALA A 161 -5.01 -1.37 -21.61
C ALA A 161 -4.71 -0.01 -22.27
N SER A 162 -5.39 1.06 -21.85
CA SER A 162 -5.26 2.38 -22.47
C SER A 162 -4.16 3.22 -21.82
N VAL A 163 -3.46 4.02 -22.62
CA VAL A 163 -2.49 5.00 -22.11
C VAL A 163 -3.15 6.28 -21.63
N GLY A 164 -4.43 6.50 -21.97
CA GLY A 164 -5.20 7.65 -21.55
C GLY A 164 -6.70 7.43 -21.71
N ILE A 165 -7.51 8.19 -20.95
CA ILE A 165 -8.98 8.04 -20.95
C ILE A 165 -9.64 9.41 -21.15
N VAL A 166 -10.65 9.46 -22.01
CA VAL A 166 -11.49 10.64 -22.21
C VAL A 166 -12.96 10.25 -22.07
N THR A 167 -13.72 11.01 -21.27
CA THR A 167 -15.18 10.82 -21.22
C THR A 167 -15.97 12.09 -21.49
N MET A 168 -17.11 11.93 -22.16
CA MET A 168 -18.09 13.02 -22.38
C MET A 168 -18.76 13.45 -21.07
N HIS A 169 -19.09 12.48 -20.22
CA HIS A 169 -19.76 12.69 -18.95
C HIS A 169 -18.93 12.10 -17.80
N GLY A 170 -19.16 12.60 -16.58
CA GLY A 170 -18.47 12.16 -15.37
C GLY A 170 -17.74 13.30 -14.65
N GLY A 171 -17.60 13.18 -13.33
CA GLY A 171 -16.81 14.09 -12.49
C GLY A 171 -15.55 13.42 -11.93
N MET A 172 -14.91 14.06 -10.96
CA MET A 172 -13.74 13.51 -10.24
C MET A 172 -14.01 12.14 -9.60
N SER A 173 -15.26 11.80 -9.32
CA SER A 173 -15.77 10.56 -8.71
C SER A 173 -16.16 9.50 -9.70
N SER A 174 -16.27 9.86 -10.98
CA SER A 174 -16.78 8.94 -11.98
C SER A 174 -15.93 7.67 -12.00
N HIS A 175 -16.53 6.56 -12.42
CA HIS A 175 -15.82 5.29 -12.60
C HIS A 175 -14.49 5.51 -13.34
N ALA A 176 -14.52 6.26 -14.45
CA ALA A 176 -13.34 6.66 -15.21
C ALA A 176 -12.28 7.33 -14.34
N ALA A 177 -12.66 8.35 -13.57
CA ALA A 177 -11.75 9.13 -12.76
C ALA A 177 -11.13 8.33 -11.60
N VAL A 178 -11.93 7.54 -10.89
CA VAL A 178 -11.48 6.74 -9.74
C VAL A 178 -10.51 5.66 -10.20
N VAL A 179 -10.87 4.92 -11.24
CA VAL A 179 -10.05 3.83 -11.80
C VAL A 179 -8.77 4.40 -12.42
N ALA A 180 -8.87 5.48 -13.21
CA ALA A 180 -7.70 6.13 -13.81
C ALA A 180 -6.70 6.62 -12.76
N ARG A 181 -7.16 7.26 -11.68
CA ARG A 181 -6.29 7.67 -10.55
C ARG A 181 -5.71 6.48 -9.80
N GLY A 182 -6.46 5.38 -9.70
CA GLY A 182 -5.99 4.13 -9.12
C GLY A 182 -4.73 3.64 -9.83
N TRP A 183 -4.75 3.69 -11.17
CA TRP A 183 -3.69 3.17 -12.04
C TRP A 183 -2.73 4.23 -12.58
N GLY A 184 -2.87 5.50 -12.19
CA GLY A 184 -2.03 6.59 -12.70
C GLY A 184 -2.14 6.82 -14.21
N ILE A 185 -3.27 6.43 -14.81
CA ILE A 185 -3.56 6.63 -16.22
C ILE A 185 -4.09 8.05 -16.40
N PRO A 186 -3.49 8.89 -17.27
CA PRO A 186 -4.00 10.22 -17.58
C PRO A 186 -5.47 10.20 -17.99
N ALA A 187 -6.31 11.04 -17.38
CA ALA A 187 -7.74 11.07 -17.69
C ALA A 187 -8.34 12.47 -17.73
N VAL A 188 -9.15 12.72 -18.77
CA VAL A 188 -9.98 13.93 -18.92
C VAL A 188 -11.44 13.50 -18.96
N VAL A 189 -12.18 13.76 -17.88
CA VAL A 189 -13.58 13.30 -17.75
C VAL A 189 -14.57 14.46 -17.86
N GLY A 190 -15.80 14.16 -18.25
CA GLY A 190 -16.87 15.15 -18.28
C GLY A 190 -16.62 16.30 -19.24
N SER A 191 -15.97 16.03 -20.38
CA SER A 191 -15.67 17.04 -21.40
C SER A 191 -16.93 17.36 -22.22
N PRO A 192 -17.55 18.55 -22.08
CA PRO A 192 -18.72 18.93 -22.86
C PRO A 192 -18.40 19.11 -24.35
N ASP A 193 -17.12 19.24 -24.70
CA ASP A 193 -16.65 19.40 -26.07
C ASP A 193 -16.58 18.08 -26.84
N VAL A 194 -16.74 16.93 -26.17
CA VAL A 194 -16.61 15.59 -26.77
C VAL A 194 -18.00 15.00 -26.99
N GLU A 195 -18.27 14.53 -28.20
CA GLU A 195 -19.44 13.73 -28.56
C GLU A 195 -18.97 12.39 -29.14
N VAL A 196 -19.58 11.29 -28.72
CA VAL A 196 -19.26 9.94 -29.21
C VAL A 196 -20.53 9.33 -29.79
N ASP A 197 -20.49 8.97 -31.08
CA ASP A 197 -21.57 8.27 -31.79
C ASP A 197 -21.01 7.06 -32.55
N GLY A 198 -21.24 5.86 -32.01
CA GLY A 198 -20.62 4.63 -32.50
C GLY A 198 -19.09 4.72 -32.49
N SER A 199 -18.46 4.57 -33.66
CA SER A 199 -17.01 4.68 -33.85
C SER A 199 -16.52 6.07 -34.23
N THR A 200 -17.41 7.08 -34.20
CA THR A 200 -17.10 8.47 -34.57
C THR A 200 -17.00 9.30 -33.30
N VAL A 201 -15.90 10.04 -33.16
CA VAL A 201 -15.66 10.95 -32.04
C VAL A 201 -15.58 12.37 -32.58
N THR A 202 -16.43 13.27 -32.07
CA THR A 202 -16.38 14.69 -32.41
C THR A 202 -15.82 15.46 -31.22
N ILE A 203 -14.76 16.24 -31.41
CA ILE A 203 -14.17 17.10 -30.37
C ILE A 203 -14.23 18.55 -30.86
N HIS A 204 -15.06 19.37 -30.21
CA HIS A 204 -15.29 20.78 -30.54
C HIS A 204 -15.62 20.99 -32.04
N GLY A 205 -16.47 20.13 -32.58
CA GLY A 205 -16.94 20.17 -33.97
C GLY A 205 -15.96 19.60 -35.02
N VAL A 206 -14.84 19.01 -34.59
CA VAL A 206 -13.92 18.27 -35.46
C VAL A 206 -14.20 16.78 -35.33
N GLU A 207 -14.48 16.14 -36.46
CA GLU A 207 -14.73 14.69 -36.54
C GLU A 207 -13.41 13.90 -36.58
N PHE A 208 -13.36 12.83 -35.79
CA PHE A 208 -12.30 11.84 -35.70
C PHE A 208 -12.90 10.43 -35.81
N THR A 209 -12.08 9.51 -36.27
CA THR A 209 -12.38 8.08 -36.37
C THR A 209 -11.41 7.26 -35.52
N GLU A 210 -11.77 6.01 -35.21
CA GLU A 210 -10.83 5.12 -34.54
C GLU A 210 -9.50 4.99 -35.30
N GLY A 211 -8.39 5.05 -34.57
CA GLY A 211 -7.05 5.09 -35.14
C GLY A 211 -6.48 6.51 -35.36
N ASP A 212 -7.32 7.55 -35.34
CA ASP A 212 -6.81 8.92 -35.33
C ASP A 212 -6.12 9.22 -34.00
N ILE A 213 -5.03 9.99 -34.05
CA ILE A 213 -4.21 10.25 -32.87
C ILE A 213 -4.62 11.56 -32.20
N ILE A 214 -4.81 11.50 -30.89
CA ILE A 214 -4.94 12.67 -30.01
C ILE A 214 -3.92 12.59 -28.88
N SER A 215 -3.77 13.70 -28.17
CA SER A 215 -3.01 13.75 -26.93
C SER A 215 -3.87 14.38 -25.84
N ILE A 216 -3.64 13.99 -24.59
CA ILE A 216 -4.36 14.53 -23.44
C ILE A 216 -3.39 14.96 -22.34
N ASP A 217 -3.77 16.00 -21.62
CA ASP A 217 -3.21 16.38 -20.34
C ASP A 217 -4.28 16.16 -19.27
N GLY A 218 -4.14 15.07 -18.52
CA GLY A 218 -5.06 14.67 -17.48
C GLY A 218 -4.97 15.51 -16.20
N ARG A 219 -3.98 16.40 -16.07
CA ARG A 219 -3.93 17.40 -14.98
C ARG A 219 -4.65 18.67 -15.40
N ALA A 220 -4.32 19.22 -16.57
CA ALA A 220 -4.96 20.43 -17.09
C ALA A 220 -6.39 20.18 -17.59
N GLY A 221 -6.78 18.91 -17.79
CA GLY A 221 -8.07 18.56 -18.37
C GLY A 221 -8.17 18.94 -19.86
N THR A 222 -7.05 18.99 -20.58
CA THR A 222 -7.01 19.50 -21.97
C THR A 222 -6.78 18.38 -22.96
N ILE A 223 -7.52 18.41 -24.08
CA ILE A 223 -7.38 17.47 -25.20
C ILE A 223 -6.74 18.22 -26.37
N TYR A 224 -5.79 17.60 -27.05
CA TYR A 224 -5.02 18.21 -28.13
C TYR A 224 -5.07 17.38 -29.41
N ARG A 225 -4.93 18.07 -30.54
CA ARG A 225 -4.89 17.43 -31.86
C ARG A 225 -3.53 16.78 -32.12
N GLY A 226 -3.57 15.53 -32.58
CA GLY A 226 -2.39 14.80 -33.04
C GLY A 226 -1.53 14.30 -31.88
N ALA A 227 -0.42 13.67 -32.23
CA ALA A 227 0.59 13.22 -31.28
C ALA A 227 1.41 14.42 -30.76
N ILE A 228 1.50 14.57 -29.45
CA ILE A 228 2.47 15.45 -28.81
C ILE A 228 3.53 14.57 -28.13
N ASN A 229 4.78 15.03 -28.16
CA ASN A 229 5.82 14.38 -27.40
C ASN A 229 5.54 14.55 -25.90
N THR A 230 5.21 13.44 -25.25
CA THR A 230 5.08 13.32 -23.81
C THR A 230 6.45 12.91 -23.29
N ASP A 231 7.26 13.88 -22.85
CA ASP A 231 8.55 13.56 -22.25
C ASP A 231 8.27 12.95 -20.88
N GLN A 232 8.40 11.64 -20.78
CA GLN A 232 8.56 11.01 -19.48
C GLN A 232 10.02 11.23 -19.06
N GLN A 233 10.28 12.40 -18.47
CA GLN A 233 11.59 12.65 -17.90
C GLN A 233 11.88 11.59 -16.83
N GLN A 234 13.11 11.06 -16.82
CA GLN A 234 13.52 10.13 -15.77
C GLN A 234 13.27 10.77 -14.40
N VAL A 235 12.67 10.02 -13.49
CA VAL A 235 12.47 10.48 -12.10
C VAL A 235 13.85 10.73 -11.49
N PRO A 236 14.14 11.93 -10.94
CA PRO A 236 15.44 12.21 -10.36
C PRO A 236 15.70 11.29 -9.14
N PRO A 237 16.89 10.66 -9.01
CA PRO A 237 17.25 9.84 -7.85
C PRO A 237 17.05 10.56 -6.51
N GLU A 238 17.24 11.89 -6.50
CA GLU A 238 17.05 12.76 -5.34
C GLU A 238 15.61 12.73 -4.80
N LEU A 239 14.61 12.43 -5.65
CA LEU A 239 13.25 12.21 -5.17
C LEU A 239 13.18 10.98 -4.26
N TRP A 240 13.83 9.88 -4.64
CA TRP A 240 13.82 8.67 -3.81
C TRP A 240 14.57 8.90 -2.50
N GLN A 241 15.72 9.58 -2.54
CA GLN A 241 16.44 9.99 -1.34
C GLN A 241 15.61 10.84 -0.38
N LEU A 242 14.84 11.81 -0.91
CA LEU A 242 13.89 12.61 -0.13
C LEU A 242 12.84 11.72 0.56
N LEU A 243 12.30 10.75 -0.17
CA LEU A 243 11.25 9.87 0.34
C LEU A 243 11.80 8.85 1.35
N ASP A 244 13.05 8.44 1.25
CA ASP A 244 13.71 7.61 2.27
C ASP A 244 13.92 8.39 3.58
N TRP A 245 14.23 9.69 3.48
CA TRP A 245 14.21 10.57 4.66
C TRP A 245 12.80 10.73 5.23
N ALA A 246 11.78 10.83 4.38
CA ALA A 246 10.39 10.87 4.80
C ALA A 246 10.01 9.60 5.58
N ASP A 247 10.38 8.42 5.06
CA ASP A 247 10.15 7.14 5.74
C ASP A 247 10.85 7.07 7.09
N THR A 248 12.10 7.54 7.15
CA THR A 248 12.88 7.62 8.41
C THR A 248 12.16 8.47 9.45
N ILE A 249 11.56 9.59 9.05
CA ILE A 249 10.77 10.46 9.94
C ILE A 249 9.49 9.78 10.43
N THR A 250 8.82 9.02 9.55
CA THR A 250 7.55 8.35 9.87
C THR A 250 7.70 7.01 10.60
N ASN A 251 8.92 6.48 10.66
CA ASN A 251 9.19 5.17 11.23
C ASN A 251 8.68 5.05 12.68
N GLY A 252 7.94 3.98 12.97
CA GLY A 252 7.30 3.75 14.28
C GLY A 252 6.09 4.64 14.58
N VAL A 253 5.75 5.61 13.73
CA VAL A 253 4.59 6.51 13.90
C VAL A 253 3.44 6.11 13.01
N VAL A 254 3.68 6.02 11.69
CA VAL A 254 2.66 5.68 10.70
C VAL A 254 3.29 4.90 9.54
N SER A 255 2.64 3.81 9.15
CA SER A 255 3.06 3.01 8.00
C SER A 255 2.30 3.41 6.74
N ILE A 256 3.00 3.56 5.62
CA ILE A 256 2.38 3.88 4.33
C ILE A 256 2.24 2.59 3.52
N ARG A 257 1.00 2.11 3.42
CA ARG A 257 0.60 0.93 2.67
C ARG A 257 -0.08 1.33 1.37
N ALA A 258 -0.39 0.35 0.53
CA ALA A 258 -1.10 0.58 -0.72
C ALA A 258 -2.42 -0.20 -0.80
N ASN A 259 -3.33 0.32 -1.62
CA ASN A 259 -4.50 -0.41 -2.11
C ASN A 259 -4.08 -1.11 -3.40
N ALA A 260 -4.01 -2.44 -3.40
CA ALA A 260 -3.59 -3.23 -4.54
C ALA A 260 -4.35 -4.56 -4.54
N ASP A 261 -4.93 -4.90 -5.69
CA ASP A 261 -5.83 -6.05 -5.81
C ASP A 261 -5.18 -7.20 -6.60
N THR A 262 -4.04 -6.95 -7.28
CA THR A 262 -3.29 -7.92 -8.09
C THR A 262 -1.80 -7.93 -7.73
N GLY A 263 -1.09 -9.00 -8.07
CA GLY A 263 0.37 -9.07 -7.88
C GLY A 263 1.11 -7.94 -8.60
N ARG A 264 0.66 -7.58 -9.81
CA ARG A 264 1.18 -6.42 -10.56
C ARG A 264 0.99 -5.08 -9.82
N ASP A 265 -0.20 -4.84 -9.27
CA ASP A 265 -0.46 -3.60 -8.51
C ASP A 265 0.36 -3.57 -7.22
N ALA A 266 0.53 -4.72 -6.57
CA ALA A 266 1.36 -4.86 -5.38
C ALA A 266 2.83 -4.56 -5.70
N GLN A 267 3.36 -5.12 -6.79
CA GLN A 267 4.72 -4.86 -7.26
C GLN A 267 4.96 -3.37 -7.51
N ARG A 268 4.05 -2.71 -8.24
CA ARG A 268 4.11 -1.26 -8.47
C ARG A 268 4.03 -0.45 -7.18
N SER A 269 3.24 -0.90 -6.21
CA SER A 269 3.15 -0.26 -4.90
C SER A 269 4.47 -0.31 -4.14
N LEU A 270 5.17 -1.46 -4.17
CA LEU A 270 6.49 -1.63 -3.57
C LEU A 270 7.54 -0.74 -4.24
N GLU A 271 7.50 -0.59 -5.57
CA GLU A 271 8.38 0.32 -6.33
C GLU A 271 8.20 1.80 -5.92
N HIS A 272 7.02 2.17 -5.45
CA HIS A 272 6.73 3.50 -4.91
C HIS A 272 7.01 3.65 -3.41
N GLY A 273 7.48 2.58 -2.75
CA GLY A 273 7.88 2.56 -1.34
C GLY A 273 6.76 2.18 -0.37
N ALA A 274 5.69 1.53 -0.82
CA ALA A 274 4.70 0.99 0.10
C ALA A 274 5.32 -0.14 0.96
N VAL A 275 5.01 -0.15 2.25
CA VAL A 275 5.54 -1.16 3.20
C VAL A 275 4.58 -2.33 3.45
N GLY A 276 3.49 -2.40 2.69
CA GLY A 276 2.45 -3.42 2.81
C GLY A 276 1.22 -3.08 1.97
N ILE A 277 0.25 -4.00 1.92
CA ILE A 277 -1.08 -3.75 1.36
C ILE A 277 -2.05 -3.51 2.51
N GLY A 278 -2.75 -2.37 2.49
CA GLY A 278 -3.78 -2.04 3.48
C GLY A 278 -5.20 -2.29 3.01
N LEU A 279 -5.37 -2.59 1.72
CA LEU A 279 -6.62 -3.02 1.12
C LEU A 279 -6.38 -3.75 -0.21
N CYS A 280 -6.65 -5.06 -0.22
CA CYS A 280 -6.86 -5.85 -1.42
C CYS A 280 -8.35 -6.22 -1.51
N ARG A 281 -8.98 -5.87 -2.62
CA ARG A 281 -10.40 -6.10 -2.90
C ARG A 281 -10.57 -7.42 -3.64
N THR A 282 -11.21 -8.41 -3.02
CA THR A 282 -11.42 -9.71 -3.66
C THR A 282 -12.39 -9.66 -4.84
N GLU A 283 -13.12 -8.57 -5.02
CA GLU A 283 -14.27 -8.57 -5.92
C GLU A 283 -13.85 -8.37 -7.36
N HIS A 284 -12.75 -7.64 -7.55
CA HIS A 284 -12.06 -7.55 -8.84
C HIS A 284 -11.52 -8.91 -9.30
N MET A 285 -11.20 -9.81 -8.37
CA MET A 285 -10.77 -11.19 -8.70
C MET A 285 -11.91 -12.04 -9.25
N PHE A 286 -13.18 -11.67 -9.06
CA PHE A 286 -14.35 -12.42 -9.57
C PHE A 286 -14.94 -11.84 -10.85
N LEU A 287 -14.54 -10.62 -11.23
CA LEU A 287 -15.04 -9.93 -12.43
C LEU A 287 -14.29 -10.31 -13.72
N THR A 288 -13.33 -11.24 -13.66
CA THR A 288 -12.57 -11.69 -14.83
C THR A 288 -13.41 -12.59 -15.75
N ASP A 289 -13.08 -12.60 -17.05
CA ASP A 289 -13.83 -13.33 -18.08
C ASP A 289 -14.00 -14.83 -17.80
N ASP A 290 -13.02 -15.44 -17.12
CA ASP A 290 -13.02 -16.87 -16.78
C ASP A 290 -13.81 -17.19 -15.51
N ARG A 291 -14.04 -16.21 -14.62
CA ARG A 291 -14.64 -16.43 -13.28
C ARG A 291 -16.02 -15.83 -13.13
N LEU A 292 -16.30 -14.74 -13.84
CA LEU A 292 -17.63 -14.13 -13.87
C LEU A 292 -18.73 -15.14 -14.27
N PRO A 293 -18.53 -16.05 -15.26
CA PRO A 293 -19.50 -17.10 -15.55
C PRO A 293 -19.71 -18.09 -14.40
N ILE A 294 -18.66 -18.42 -13.65
CA ILE A 294 -18.71 -19.32 -12.48
C ILE A 294 -19.51 -18.65 -11.36
N MET A 295 -19.20 -17.38 -11.07
CA MET A 295 -19.93 -16.56 -10.09
C MET A 295 -21.42 -16.45 -10.46
N ARG A 296 -21.75 -16.18 -11.73
CA ARG A 296 -23.14 -16.16 -12.22
C ARG A 296 -23.82 -17.51 -12.02
N SER A 297 -23.13 -18.61 -12.31
CA SER A 297 -23.66 -19.98 -12.11
C SER A 297 -23.93 -20.28 -10.64
N PHE A 298 -23.03 -19.86 -9.75
CA PHE A 298 -23.24 -19.91 -8.29
C PHE A 298 -24.48 -19.11 -7.87
N ILE A 299 -24.64 -17.88 -8.36
CA ILE A 299 -25.79 -17.00 -8.05
C ILE A 299 -27.12 -17.61 -8.50
N LEU A 300 -27.15 -18.28 -9.65
CA LEU A 300 -28.34 -18.91 -10.23
C LEU A 300 -28.69 -20.28 -9.63
N SER A 301 -27.81 -20.84 -8.80
CA SER A 301 -28.00 -22.18 -8.23
C SER A 301 -28.79 -22.12 -6.94
N ASP A 302 -29.81 -22.96 -6.82
CA ASP A 302 -30.62 -23.13 -5.59
C ASP A 302 -30.29 -24.46 -4.85
N ASP A 303 -29.44 -25.31 -5.44
CA ASP A 303 -29.05 -26.62 -4.89
C ASP A 303 -27.68 -26.54 -4.19
N ALA A 304 -27.61 -27.06 -2.96
CA ALA A 304 -26.43 -26.93 -2.12
C ALA A 304 -25.19 -27.68 -2.66
N GLU A 305 -25.38 -28.88 -3.21
CA GLU A 305 -24.28 -29.68 -3.79
C GLU A 305 -23.70 -29.00 -5.04
N THR A 306 -24.57 -28.45 -5.88
CA THR A 306 -24.19 -27.69 -7.07
C THR A 306 -23.48 -26.37 -6.69
N GLN A 307 -23.97 -25.67 -5.67
CA GLN A 307 -23.33 -24.46 -5.14
C GLN A 307 -21.94 -24.74 -4.59
N GLU A 308 -21.76 -25.83 -3.84
CA GLU A 308 -20.46 -26.27 -3.33
C GLU A 308 -19.48 -26.55 -4.47
N GLY A 309 -19.95 -27.17 -5.56
CA GLY A 309 -19.16 -27.34 -6.79
C GLY A 309 -18.62 -26.02 -7.35
N PHE A 310 -19.50 -25.02 -7.53
CA PHE A 310 -19.07 -23.70 -8.02
C PHE A 310 -18.18 -22.93 -7.03
N LEU A 311 -18.40 -23.08 -5.73
CA LEU A 311 -17.51 -22.50 -4.72
C LEU A 311 -16.10 -23.10 -4.83
N ASN A 312 -15.97 -24.42 -5.01
CA ASN A 312 -14.67 -25.07 -5.20
C ASN A 312 -13.93 -24.57 -6.46
N ASP A 313 -14.67 -24.30 -7.55
CA ASP A 313 -14.08 -23.74 -8.76
C ASP A 313 -13.59 -22.29 -8.53
N LEU A 314 -14.37 -21.48 -7.81
CA LEU A 314 -13.97 -20.12 -7.42
C LEU A 314 -12.77 -20.14 -6.45
N GLU A 315 -12.72 -21.07 -5.49
CA GLU A 315 -11.59 -21.23 -4.57
C GLU A 315 -10.28 -21.46 -5.32
N GLN A 316 -10.26 -22.40 -6.28
CA GLN A 316 -9.05 -22.71 -7.04
C GLN A 316 -8.57 -21.54 -7.89
N ALA A 317 -9.50 -20.75 -8.42
CA ALA A 317 -9.17 -19.58 -9.21
C ALA A 317 -8.58 -18.47 -8.32
N GLN A 318 -9.19 -18.24 -7.16
CA GLN A 318 -8.77 -17.20 -6.22
C GLN A 318 -7.45 -17.54 -5.49
N GLU A 319 -7.20 -18.81 -5.20
CA GLU A 319 -5.94 -19.29 -4.61
C GLU A 319 -4.74 -18.87 -5.45
N ARG A 320 -4.85 -18.92 -6.79
CA ARG A 320 -3.77 -18.51 -7.70
C ARG A 320 -3.46 -17.02 -7.63
N ASP A 321 -4.49 -16.18 -7.48
CA ASP A 321 -4.28 -14.74 -7.32
C ASP A 321 -3.62 -14.41 -5.99
N PHE A 322 -3.98 -15.13 -4.93
CA PHE A 322 -3.34 -14.98 -3.64
C PHE A 322 -1.91 -15.52 -3.65
N ASP A 323 -1.61 -16.61 -4.35
CA ASP A 323 -0.23 -17.08 -4.54
C ASP A 323 0.62 -15.98 -5.21
N GLU A 324 0.14 -15.39 -6.31
CA GLU A 324 0.85 -14.29 -7.00
C GLU A 324 1.05 -13.07 -6.09
N LEU A 325 0.00 -12.68 -5.37
CA LEU A 325 0.03 -11.53 -4.48
C LEU A 325 1.01 -11.75 -3.31
N LEU A 326 0.98 -12.92 -2.67
CA LEU A 326 1.82 -13.23 -1.52
C LEU A 326 3.29 -13.43 -1.92
N ASP A 327 3.56 -13.99 -3.11
CA ASP A 327 4.93 -14.10 -3.66
C ASP A 327 5.60 -12.72 -3.82
N VAL A 328 4.86 -11.76 -4.40
CA VAL A 328 5.34 -10.38 -4.57
C VAL A 328 5.57 -9.68 -3.21
N MET A 329 4.65 -9.88 -2.27
CA MET A 329 4.70 -9.18 -0.98
C MET A 329 5.72 -9.76 0.00
N GLY A 330 5.97 -11.07 -0.06
CA GLY A 330 6.82 -11.80 0.88
C GLY A 330 6.36 -11.62 2.33
N ASP A 331 7.27 -11.20 3.21
CA ASP A 331 7.00 -11.08 4.66
C ASP A 331 6.24 -9.79 5.05
N ARG A 332 5.81 -8.99 4.06
CA ARG A 332 5.08 -7.74 4.29
C ARG A 332 3.61 -8.02 4.60
N PRO A 333 2.96 -7.18 5.41
CA PRO A 333 1.54 -7.34 5.72
C PRO A 333 0.67 -7.11 4.48
N VAL A 334 -0.32 -8.00 4.32
CA VAL A 334 -1.31 -7.96 3.24
C VAL A 334 -2.71 -8.03 3.84
N THR A 335 -3.45 -6.92 3.77
CA THR A 335 -4.85 -6.84 4.21
C THR A 335 -5.79 -7.22 3.07
N ILE A 336 -6.48 -8.37 3.21
CA ILE A 336 -7.48 -8.85 2.25
C ILE A 336 -8.88 -8.53 2.77
N ARG A 337 -9.65 -7.75 2.02
CA ARG A 337 -11.07 -7.51 2.32
C ARG A 337 -11.93 -8.57 1.65
N LEU A 338 -12.78 -9.25 2.43
CA LEU A 338 -13.73 -10.21 1.88
C LEU A 338 -14.81 -9.52 1.03
N LEU A 339 -15.50 -10.31 0.21
CA LEU A 339 -16.46 -9.85 -0.80
C LEU A 339 -17.53 -8.86 -0.28
N ASP A 340 -17.50 -7.64 -0.78
CA ASP A 340 -18.31 -6.50 -0.33
C ASP A 340 -19.52 -6.13 -1.22
N PRO A 341 -19.50 -6.15 -2.56
CA PRO A 341 -20.61 -5.72 -3.39
C PRO A 341 -21.78 -6.72 -3.33
N PRO A 342 -23.01 -6.25 -3.58
CA PRO A 342 -24.17 -7.11 -3.70
C PRO A 342 -24.10 -7.99 -4.96
N LEU A 343 -24.76 -9.16 -4.91
CA LEU A 343 -24.67 -10.15 -6.00
C LEU A 343 -25.16 -9.67 -7.37
N HIS A 344 -26.05 -8.66 -7.42
CA HIS A 344 -26.54 -8.15 -8.69
C HIS A 344 -25.46 -7.44 -9.51
N GLU A 345 -24.36 -6.98 -8.89
CA GLU A 345 -23.22 -6.39 -9.63
C GLU A 345 -22.45 -7.42 -10.47
N PHE A 346 -22.63 -8.72 -10.23
CA PHE A 346 -22.06 -9.79 -11.06
C PHE A 346 -23.00 -10.25 -12.18
N LEU A 347 -24.24 -9.75 -12.21
CA LEU A 347 -25.23 -10.11 -13.21
C LEU A 347 -25.25 -9.06 -14.35
N PRO A 348 -25.71 -9.43 -15.56
CA PRO A 348 -25.91 -8.45 -16.62
C PRO A 348 -26.91 -7.36 -16.23
N GLU A 349 -26.79 -6.20 -16.86
CA GLU A 349 -27.68 -5.08 -16.63
C GLU A 349 -29.15 -5.43 -16.94
N ALA A 350 -30.05 -5.02 -16.05
CA ALA A 350 -31.46 -5.36 -16.15
C ALA A 350 -32.07 -4.85 -17.47
N ASP A 351 -31.71 -3.64 -17.87
CA ASP A 351 -32.25 -2.98 -19.05
C ASP A 351 -31.86 -3.72 -20.34
N GLU A 352 -30.65 -4.28 -20.42
CA GLU A 352 -30.20 -5.09 -21.56
C GLU A 352 -31.03 -6.37 -21.71
N LEU A 353 -31.28 -7.05 -20.59
CA LEU A 353 -32.10 -8.26 -20.56
C LEU A 353 -33.58 -7.95 -20.85
N PHE A 354 -34.12 -6.83 -20.36
CA PHE A 354 -35.49 -6.40 -20.68
C PHE A 354 -35.68 -6.05 -22.15
N VAL A 355 -34.71 -5.37 -22.77
CA VAL A 355 -34.73 -5.08 -24.21
C VAL A 355 -34.74 -6.38 -25.02
N SER A 356 -33.85 -7.30 -24.67
CA SER A 356 -33.75 -8.62 -25.30
C SER A 356 -35.03 -9.45 -25.09
N GLN A 357 -35.68 -9.33 -23.91
CA GLN A 357 -36.97 -9.97 -23.64
C GLN A 357 -38.08 -9.39 -24.53
N GLY A 358 -38.15 -8.06 -24.65
CA GLY A 358 -39.12 -7.37 -25.50
C GLY A 358 -38.97 -7.70 -26.98
N ALA A 359 -37.74 -7.98 -27.42
CA ALA A 359 -37.41 -8.46 -28.76
C ALA A 359 -37.71 -9.95 -28.98
N GLY A 360 -37.93 -10.72 -27.90
CA GLY A 360 -38.15 -12.17 -27.97
C GLY A 360 -36.86 -12.97 -28.25
N GLU A 361 -35.70 -12.42 -27.87
CA GLU A 361 -34.37 -12.94 -28.19
C GLU A 361 -33.71 -13.70 -27.03
N LEU A 362 -34.33 -13.73 -25.84
CA LEU A 362 -33.81 -14.43 -24.67
C LEU A 362 -33.91 -15.96 -24.84
N ASN A 363 -32.78 -16.65 -24.65
CA ASN A 363 -32.74 -18.10 -24.46
C ASN A 363 -33.10 -18.49 -23.00
N ASP A 364 -33.20 -19.79 -22.71
CA ASP A 364 -33.58 -20.28 -21.37
C ASP A 364 -32.63 -19.81 -20.25
N GLU A 365 -31.33 -19.69 -20.55
CA GLU A 365 -30.32 -19.22 -19.61
C GLU A 365 -30.46 -17.72 -19.33
N GLN A 366 -30.66 -16.92 -20.37
CA GLN A 366 -30.86 -15.48 -20.24
C GLN A 366 -32.19 -15.15 -19.56
N ASN A 367 -33.22 -15.99 -19.70
CA ASN A 367 -34.46 -15.86 -18.93
C ASN A 367 -34.21 -16.10 -17.43
N LYS A 368 -33.40 -17.09 -17.06
CA LYS A 368 -33.00 -17.32 -15.65
C LYS A 368 -32.18 -16.15 -15.11
N LEU A 369 -31.26 -15.60 -15.91
CA LEU A 369 -30.50 -14.40 -15.54
C LEU A 369 -31.44 -13.22 -15.29
N LEU A 370 -32.42 -12.99 -16.15
CA LEU A 370 -33.40 -11.93 -15.97
C LEU A 370 -34.21 -12.10 -14.67
N ASP A 371 -34.68 -13.32 -14.39
CA ASP A 371 -35.40 -13.63 -13.15
C ASP A 371 -34.52 -13.35 -11.92
N ALA A 372 -33.23 -13.71 -11.97
CA ALA A 372 -32.28 -13.46 -10.89
C ALA A 372 -31.99 -11.97 -10.70
N VAL A 373 -31.78 -11.22 -11.79
CA VAL A 373 -31.59 -9.76 -11.76
C VAL A 373 -32.79 -9.09 -11.11
N VAL A 374 -34.02 -9.45 -11.50
CA VAL A 374 -35.24 -8.89 -10.90
C VAL A 374 -35.35 -9.24 -9.42
N LYS A 375 -35.01 -10.48 -9.04
CA LYS A 375 -35.07 -10.97 -7.65
C LYS A 375 -34.03 -10.31 -6.74
N LEU A 376 -32.82 -10.06 -7.23
CA LEU A 376 -31.69 -9.53 -6.46
C LEU A 376 -31.54 -8.01 -6.57
N ARG A 377 -32.36 -7.35 -7.40
CA ARG A 377 -32.37 -5.90 -7.52
C ARG A 377 -32.81 -5.26 -6.21
N GLU A 378 -31.98 -4.36 -5.72
CA GLU A 378 -32.26 -3.56 -4.54
C GLU A 378 -32.50 -2.10 -4.93
N MET A 379 -33.36 -1.41 -4.17
CA MET A 379 -33.65 0.00 -4.43
C MET A 379 -32.44 0.91 -4.15
N ASN A 380 -31.63 0.54 -3.16
CA ASN A 380 -30.42 1.27 -2.77
C ASN A 380 -29.30 0.24 -2.52
N PRO A 381 -28.60 -0.24 -3.56
CA PRO A 381 -27.55 -1.26 -3.45
C PRO A 381 -26.49 -0.98 -2.39
N MET A 382 -26.09 0.29 -2.27
CA MET A 382 -25.09 0.76 -1.30
C MET A 382 -25.44 0.42 0.16
N LEU A 383 -26.74 0.35 0.51
CA LEU A 383 -27.20 0.03 1.87
C LEU A 383 -27.78 -1.39 2.00
N GLY A 384 -27.67 -2.20 0.93
CA GLY A 384 -28.40 -3.45 0.77
C GLY A 384 -27.72 -4.69 1.34
N THR A 385 -27.95 -5.81 0.66
CA THR A 385 -27.49 -7.16 1.02
C THR A 385 -26.08 -7.39 0.47
N ARG A 386 -25.11 -6.80 1.16
CA ARG A 386 -23.71 -6.76 0.75
C ARG A 386 -22.79 -6.89 1.98
N GLY A 387 -21.47 -7.01 1.78
CA GLY A 387 -20.48 -7.17 2.85
C GLY A 387 -20.81 -8.33 3.79
N VAL A 388 -20.57 -8.19 5.10
CA VAL A 388 -20.83 -9.24 6.10
C VAL A 388 -22.24 -9.85 6.03
N ARG A 389 -23.23 -9.06 5.59
CA ARG A 389 -24.63 -9.50 5.47
C ARG A 389 -24.81 -10.48 4.32
N LEU A 390 -24.05 -10.30 3.23
CA LEU A 390 -24.03 -11.24 2.13
C LEU A 390 -23.48 -12.60 2.58
N GLY A 391 -22.39 -12.61 3.35
CA GLY A 391 -21.86 -13.84 3.96
C GLY A 391 -22.91 -14.57 4.83
N ALA A 392 -23.72 -13.82 5.58
CA ALA A 392 -24.80 -14.40 6.39
C ALA A 392 -25.95 -15.00 5.54
N VAL A 393 -26.16 -14.50 4.33
CA VAL A 393 -27.23 -14.92 3.41
C VAL A 393 -26.75 -16.00 2.42
N ARG A 394 -25.45 -16.08 2.17
CA ARG A 394 -24.80 -17.03 1.26
C ARG A 394 -23.72 -17.80 2.01
N ALA A 395 -24.14 -18.84 2.73
CA ALA A 395 -23.25 -19.71 3.48
C ALA A 395 -22.17 -20.32 2.58
N GLY A 396 -20.95 -20.46 3.11
CA GLY A 396 -19.81 -21.05 2.40
C GLY A 396 -19.02 -20.07 1.53
N LEU A 397 -19.58 -18.94 1.13
CA LEU A 397 -18.93 -17.98 0.22
C LEU A 397 -17.72 -17.28 0.87
N TYR A 398 -17.80 -16.98 2.16
CA TYR A 398 -16.72 -16.31 2.89
C TYR A 398 -15.68 -17.34 3.35
N GLU A 399 -16.13 -18.50 3.80
CA GLU A 399 -15.27 -19.63 4.14
C GLU A 399 -14.43 -20.07 2.93
N ALA A 400 -15.01 -20.09 1.73
CA ALA A 400 -14.30 -20.38 0.48
C ALA A 400 -13.15 -19.39 0.22
N GLN A 401 -13.41 -18.09 0.32
CA GLN A 401 -12.37 -17.06 0.19
C GLN A 401 -11.24 -17.27 1.21
N VAL A 402 -11.59 -17.53 2.47
CA VAL A 402 -10.61 -17.76 3.53
C VAL A 402 -9.80 -19.05 3.29
N ARG A 403 -10.43 -20.14 2.84
CA ARG A 403 -9.73 -21.38 2.51
C ARG A 403 -8.71 -21.16 1.40
N SER A 404 -9.09 -20.48 0.32
CA SER A 404 -8.17 -20.16 -0.79
C SER A 404 -6.98 -19.31 -0.32
N LEU A 405 -7.22 -18.33 0.55
CA LEU A 405 -6.18 -17.49 1.16
C LEU A 405 -5.25 -18.29 2.08
N CYS A 406 -5.79 -19.16 2.94
CA CYS A 406 -5.00 -20.03 3.81
C CYS A 406 -4.14 -21.01 3.01
N ARG A 407 -4.65 -21.60 1.92
CA ARG A 407 -3.87 -22.48 1.05
C ARG A 407 -2.69 -21.72 0.42
N ALA A 408 -2.94 -20.54 -0.13
CA ALA A 408 -1.87 -19.69 -0.69
C ALA A 408 -0.84 -19.28 0.38
N ALA A 409 -1.29 -18.99 1.61
CA ALA A 409 -0.39 -18.70 2.72
C ALA A 409 0.50 -19.89 3.09
N LEU A 410 -0.05 -21.10 3.13
CA LEU A 410 0.71 -22.33 3.38
C LEU A 410 1.70 -22.64 2.25
N ASN A 411 1.33 -22.34 1.00
CA ASN A 411 2.23 -22.44 -0.15
C ASN A 411 3.42 -21.47 0.02
N ALA A 412 3.15 -20.20 0.33
CA ALA A 412 4.18 -19.19 0.59
C ALA A 412 5.08 -19.58 1.78
N LEU A 413 4.49 -20.13 2.86
CA LEU A 413 5.23 -20.63 4.02
C LEU A 413 6.16 -21.79 3.67
N SER A 414 5.67 -22.74 2.86
CA SER A 414 6.46 -23.85 2.34
C SER A 414 7.59 -23.39 1.41
N GLY A 415 7.38 -22.27 0.72
CA GLY A 415 8.40 -21.58 -0.10
C GLY A 415 9.45 -20.80 0.71
N GLY A 416 9.33 -20.73 2.04
CA GLY A 416 10.25 -20.03 2.93
C GLY A 416 9.89 -18.57 3.24
N CYS A 417 8.77 -18.07 2.73
CA CYS A 417 8.23 -16.77 3.12
C CYS A 417 7.50 -16.88 4.46
N ARG A 418 7.41 -15.79 5.24
CA ARG A 418 6.56 -15.69 6.43
C ARG A 418 5.44 -14.70 6.14
N PRO A 419 4.39 -15.12 5.40
CA PRO A 419 3.33 -14.20 5.00
C PRO A 419 2.66 -13.64 6.24
N LYS A 420 2.26 -12.36 6.19
CA LYS A 420 1.48 -11.70 7.25
C LYS A 420 0.14 -11.29 6.67
N ILE A 421 -0.91 -12.02 7.03
CA ILE A 421 -2.22 -11.92 6.41
C ILE A 421 -3.21 -11.30 7.39
N GLU A 422 -3.90 -10.28 6.92
CA GLU A 422 -4.90 -9.55 7.68
C GLU A 422 -6.25 -9.69 6.97
N VAL A 423 -7.14 -10.55 7.48
CA VAL A 423 -8.49 -10.75 6.91
C VAL A 423 -9.42 -9.66 7.44
N MET A 424 -9.95 -8.85 6.55
CA MET A 424 -10.80 -7.70 6.88
C MET A 424 -12.26 -7.95 6.50
N ILE A 425 -13.15 -7.81 7.48
CA ILE A 425 -14.60 -7.98 7.29
C ILE A 425 -15.25 -6.63 6.94
N PRO A 426 -15.90 -6.50 5.76
CA PRO A 426 -16.57 -5.27 5.35
C PRO A 426 -17.97 -5.10 5.96
N LEU A 427 -18.42 -3.85 5.99
CA LEU A 427 -19.77 -3.36 6.28
C LEU A 427 -20.35 -3.81 7.63
N ILE A 428 -19.49 -3.95 8.64
CA ILE A 428 -19.90 -4.25 10.01
C ILE A 428 -20.80 -3.12 10.54
N ASN A 429 -21.91 -3.48 11.18
CA ASN A 429 -22.73 -2.57 11.99
C ASN A 429 -22.71 -2.94 13.47
N ASP A 430 -22.60 -4.22 13.79
CA ASP A 430 -22.76 -4.76 15.15
C ASP A 430 -21.61 -5.70 15.56
N PRO A 431 -21.17 -5.67 16.83
CA PRO A 431 -20.18 -6.63 17.33
C PRO A 431 -20.56 -8.10 17.10
N ALA A 432 -21.86 -8.44 17.11
CA ALA A 432 -22.30 -9.80 16.84
C ALA A 432 -22.11 -10.22 15.37
N GLU A 433 -22.26 -9.30 14.42
CA GLU A 433 -21.95 -9.58 13.01
C GLU A 433 -20.45 -9.86 12.84
N PHE A 434 -19.61 -9.08 13.52
CA PHE A 434 -18.16 -9.29 13.48
C PHE A 434 -17.76 -10.63 14.09
N ARG A 435 -18.31 -11.02 15.25
CA ARG A 435 -18.03 -12.33 15.86
C ARG A 435 -18.43 -13.48 14.95
N LEU A 436 -19.61 -13.41 14.34
CA LEU A 436 -20.07 -14.42 13.39
C LEU A 436 -19.10 -14.53 12.20
N ALA A 437 -18.66 -13.41 11.65
CA ALA A 437 -17.68 -13.42 10.57
C ALA A 437 -16.31 -13.97 11.00
N ARG A 438 -15.85 -13.65 12.22
CA ARG A 438 -14.63 -14.21 12.80
C ARG A 438 -14.73 -15.73 12.96
N GLU A 439 -15.91 -16.26 13.32
CA GLU A 439 -16.15 -17.71 13.38
C GLU A 439 -16.01 -18.37 12.00
N TRP A 440 -16.52 -17.76 10.92
CA TRP A 440 -16.30 -18.26 9.55
C TRP A 440 -14.82 -18.31 9.19
N VAL A 441 -14.07 -17.24 9.48
CA VAL A 441 -12.64 -17.18 9.18
C VAL A 441 -11.85 -18.23 9.95
N ARG A 442 -12.07 -18.33 11.27
CA ARG A 442 -11.33 -19.30 12.11
C ARG A 442 -11.76 -20.74 11.83
N GLY A 443 -13.02 -20.98 11.47
CA GLY A 443 -13.50 -22.29 11.02
C GLY A 443 -12.80 -22.74 9.74
N ALA A 444 -12.80 -21.89 8.71
CA ALA A 444 -12.12 -22.17 7.44
C ALA A 444 -10.60 -22.33 7.60
N GLN A 445 -9.98 -21.54 8.47
CA GLN A 445 -8.56 -21.71 8.82
C GLN A 445 -8.32 -23.10 9.43
N ALA A 446 -9.09 -23.51 10.43
CA ALA A 446 -8.92 -24.80 11.09
C ALA A 446 -9.17 -26.01 10.16
N GLU A 447 -10.01 -25.84 9.11
CA GLU A 447 -10.23 -26.86 8.08
C GLU A 447 -8.99 -27.09 7.20
N VAL A 448 -8.29 -26.01 6.83
CA VAL A 448 -7.17 -26.05 5.87
C VAL A 448 -5.82 -26.19 6.57
N ASP A 449 -5.69 -25.63 7.77
CA ASP A 449 -4.47 -25.58 8.59
C ASP A 449 -4.73 -26.21 9.97
N PRO A 450 -4.95 -27.54 10.05
CA PRO A 450 -5.25 -28.22 11.30
C PRO A 450 -4.06 -28.24 12.28
N GLU A 451 -2.85 -27.96 11.79
CA GLU A 451 -1.62 -27.89 12.59
C GLU A 451 -1.35 -26.49 13.17
N GLY A 452 -2.13 -25.48 12.75
CA GLY A 452 -2.04 -24.11 13.27
C GLY A 452 -0.78 -23.37 12.81
N MET A 453 -0.24 -23.70 11.63
CA MET A 453 0.96 -23.06 11.09
C MET A 453 0.77 -21.56 10.82
N LEU A 454 -0.47 -21.10 10.63
CA LEU A 454 -0.83 -19.72 10.33
C LEU A 454 -1.36 -18.93 11.54
N ASP A 455 -1.39 -19.51 12.75
CA ASP A 455 -2.01 -18.87 13.92
C ASP A 455 -1.37 -17.52 14.27
N ASP A 456 -0.04 -17.40 14.12
CA ASP A 456 0.69 -16.16 14.37
C ASP A 456 0.73 -15.22 13.14
N SER A 457 0.37 -15.70 11.95
CA SER A 457 0.41 -14.92 10.71
C SER A 457 -0.94 -14.41 10.24
N LEU A 458 -2.05 -15.00 10.70
CA LEU A 458 -3.42 -14.63 10.29
C LEU A 458 -4.17 -13.89 11.39
N THR A 459 -4.44 -12.61 11.14
CA THR A 459 -5.27 -11.76 12.00
C THR A 459 -6.60 -11.43 11.35
N VAL A 460 -7.63 -11.16 12.16
CA VAL A 460 -8.98 -10.82 11.67
C VAL A 460 -9.40 -9.46 12.22
N GLY A 461 -9.70 -8.53 11.31
CA GLY A 461 -10.04 -7.14 11.63
C GLY A 461 -11.33 -6.67 10.98
N ALA A 462 -11.81 -5.52 11.44
CA ALA A 462 -13.07 -4.93 10.98
C ALA A 462 -12.82 -3.69 10.13
N MET A 463 -13.55 -3.57 9.03
CA MET A 463 -13.68 -2.28 8.36
C MET A 463 -14.68 -1.41 9.14
N ILE A 464 -14.22 -0.28 9.66
CA ILE A 464 -15.06 0.71 10.36
C ILE A 464 -15.53 1.74 9.35
N GLU A 465 -16.66 1.43 8.71
CA GLU A 465 -17.21 2.24 7.62
C GLU A 465 -18.69 2.58 7.77
N THR A 466 -19.32 2.12 8.86
CA THR A 466 -20.68 2.51 9.22
C THR A 466 -20.65 3.40 10.45
N PRO A 467 -21.52 4.43 10.54
CA PRO A 467 -21.59 5.26 11.74
C PRO A 467 -21.88 4.44 13.00
N ARG A 468 -22.65 3.35 12.89
CA ARG A 468 -22.94 2.47 14.03
C ARG A 468 -21.71 1.70 14.49
N ALA A 469 -20.89 1.16 13.58
CA ALA A 469 -19.64 0.52 13.96
C ALA A 469 -18.66 1.50 14.61
N ALA A 470 -18.57 2.74 14.11
CA ALA A 470 -17.73 3.76 14.74
C ALA A 470 -18.18 4.08 16.18
N LEU A 471 -19.49 4.13 16.43
CA LEU A 471 -20.05 4.35 17.77
C LEU A 471 -19.94 3.14 18.71
N LEU A 472 -19.74 1.94 18.17
CA LEU A 472 -19.58 0.67 18.91
C LEU A 472 -18.15 0.13 18.80
N ALA A 473 -17.19 0.99 18.44
CA ALA A 473 -15.81 0.59 18.17
C ALA A 473 -15.17 -0.10 19.38
N ARG A 474 -15.54 0.30 20.60
CA ARG A 474 -15.10 -0.34 21.84
C ARG A 474 -15.47 -1.83 21.88
N GLU A 475 -16.74 -2.14 21.67
CA GLU A 475 -17.26 -3.51 21.73
C GLU A 475 -16.74 -4.36 20.57
N ILE A 476 -16.56 -3.77 19.38
CA ILE A 476 -15.98 -4.48 18.23
C ILE A 476 -14.49 -4.79 18.50
N ALA A 477 -13.75 -3.88 19.15
CA ALA A 477 -12.31 -4.03 19.43
C ALA A 477 -11.98 -5.20 20.39
N GLN A 478 -12.97 -5.68 21.15
CA GLN A 478 -12.81 -6.87 22.00
C GLN A 478 -12.42 -8.09 21.16
N ASP A 479 -13.07 -8.25 20.02
CA ASP A 479 -12.93 -9.41 19.14
C ASP A 479 -12.01 -9.12 17.94
N ALA A 480 -11.85 -7.86 17.52
CA ALA A 480 -11.06 -7.50 16.35
C ALA A 480 -9.56 -7.34 16.66
N ASP A 481 -8.70 -7.80 15.75
CA ASP A 481 -7.24 -7.71 15.87
C ASP A 481 -6.70 -6.37 15.34
N PHE A 482 -7.41 -5.76 14.38
CA PHE A 482 -7.13 -4.44 13.83
C PHE A 482 -8.40 -3.78 13.30
N PHE A 483 -8.35 -2.46 13.08
CA PHE A 483 -9.36 -1.71 12.33
C PHE A 483 -8.78 -1.09 11.07
N SER A 484 -9.62 -0.95 10.05
CA SER A 484 -9.36 -0.07 8.92
C SER A 484 -10.58 0.80 8.66
N PHE A 485 -10.43 2.12 8.59
CA PHE A 485 -11.56 2.98 8.25
C PHE A 485 -11.79 2.99 6.74
N GLY A 486 -12.98 2.53 6.33
CA GLY A 486 -13.53 2.73 5.00
C GLY A 486 -14.17 4.12 4.92
N THR A 487 -13.35 5.14 4.76
CA THR A 487 -13.81 6.55 4.88
C THR A 487 -14.78 6.99 3.80
N ASN A 488 -14.79 6.33 2.64
CA ASN A 488 -15.74 6.61 1.56
C ASN A 488 -17.18 6.30 2.00
N ASP A 489 -17.43 5.07 2.47
CA ASP A 489 -18.75 4.64 2.95
C ASP A 489 -19.13 5.32 4.27
N LEU A 490 -18.15 5.56 5.16
CA LEU A 490 -18.41 6.31 6.38
C LEU A 490 -18.89 7.73 6.08
N THR A 491 -18.28 8.40 5.10
CA THR A 491 -18.69 9.74 4.64
C THR A 491 -20.07 9.70 4.02
N GLN A 492 -20.31 8.75 3.11
CA GLN A 492 -21.59 8.54 2.43
C GLN A 492 -22.75 8.36 3.44
N MET A 493 -22.57 7.50 4.44
CA MET A 493 -23.59 7.26 5.48
C MET A 493 -23.73 8.42 6.47
N THR A 494 -22.64 9.10 6.81
CA THR A 494 -22.67 10.23 7.76
C THR A 494 -23.37 11.45 7.16
N PHE A 495 -23.10 11.74 5.89
CA PHE A 495 -23.75 12.83 5.17
C PHE A 495 -25.14 12.45 4.64
N GLY A 496 -25.41 11.15 4.44
CA GLY A 496 -26.61 10.68 3.75
C GLY A 496 -26.58 11.02 2.26
N LEU A 497 -25.40 10.91 1.64
CA LEU A 497 -25.16 11.26 0.24
C LEU A 497 -24.64 10.05 -0.52
N SER A 498 -25.40 9.59 -1.51
CA SER A 498 -24.90 8.63 -2.50
C SER A 498 -23.83 9.28 -3.36
N ARG A 499 -22.58 8.79 -3.30
CA ARG A 499 -21.42 9.35 -3.99
C ARG A 499 -21.69 9.52 -5.48
N ASP A 500 -22.19 8.46 -6.10
CA ASP A 500 -22.43 8.38 -7.55
C ASP A 500 -23.50 9.38 -8.01
N ASP A 501 -24.47 9.70 -7.16
CA ASP A 501 -25.56 10.62 -7.49
C ASP A 501 -25.20 12.09 -7.29
N VAL A 502 -24.42 12.40 -6.25
CA VAL A 502 -24.27 13.78 -5.77
C VAL A 502 -23.09 14.50 -6.39
N GLU A 503 -22.05 13.78 -6.81
CA GLU A 503 -20.78 14.45 -7.11
C GLU A 503 -20.84 15.33 -8.37
N ALA A 504 -21.50 14.88 -9.44
CA ALA A 504 -21.58 15.66 -10.67
C ALA A 504 -22.63 16.80 -10.61
N ARG A 505 -23.64 16.69 -9.74
CA ARG A 505 -24.83 17.58 -9.76
C ARG A 505 -24.94 18.49 -8.54
N LEU A 506 -24.73 17.93 -7.35
CA LEU A 506 -25.03 18.59 -6.07
C LEU A 506 -23.79 19.28 -5.49
N LEU A 507 -22.67 18.56 -5.40
CA LEU A 507 -21.47 19.05 -4.70
C LEU A 507 -20.89 20.34 -5.29
N PRO A 508 -20.78 20.51 -6.64
CA PRO A 508 -20.33 21.77 -7.23
C PRO A 508 -21.26 22.93 -6.88
N ARG A 509 -22.57 22.66 -6.80
CA ARG A 509 -23.57 23.66 -6.41
C ARG A 509 -23.41 24.03 -4.93
N TYR A 510 -23.24 23.06 -4.05
CA TYR A 510 -23.04 23.31 -2.61
C TYR A 510 -21.79 24.15 -2.35
N ARG A 511 -20.68 23.86 -3.05
CA ARG A 511 -19.46 24.68 -3.02
C ARG A 511 -19.71 26.10 -3.52
N SER A 512 -20.40 26.26 -4.66
CA SER A 512 -20.72 27.59 -5.21
C SER A 512 -21.61 28.44 -4.28
N LEU A 513 -22.37 27.79 -3.40
CA LEU A 513 -23.23 28.43 -2.41
C LEU A 513 -22.52 28.65 -1.06
N GLY A 514 -21.29 28.16 -0.89
CA GLY A 514 -20.56 28.19 0.38
C GLY A 514 -21.19 27.32 1.47
N LEU A 515 -21.91 26.26 1.10
CA LEU A 515 -22.49 25.30 2.06
C LEU A 515 -21.48 24.25 2.52
N ILE A 516 -20.51 23.93 1.67
CA ILE A 516 -19.34 23.10 1.94
C ILE A 516 -18.12 23.78 1.31
N ASP A 517 -16.96 23.66 1.95
CA ASP A 517 -15.73 24.24 1.43
C ASP A 517 -15.12 23.33 0.33
N ASP A 518 -15.09 22.03 0.61
CA ASP A 518 -14.47 20.99 -0.21
C ASP A 518 -15.46 19.87 -0.56
N ASN A 519 -15.09 19.03 -1.54
CA ASN A 519 -15.78 17.76 -1.77
C ASN A 519 -15.45 16.80 -0.60
N PRO A 520 -16.44 16.36 0.20
CA PRO A 520 -16.19 15.51 1.37
C PRO A 520 -15.69 14.11 1.03
N PHE A 521 -15.74 13.69 -0.25
CA PHE A 521 -15.18 12.43 -0.73
C PHE A 521 -13.74 12.55 -1.24
N GLU A 522 -13.24 13.77 -1.40
CA GLU A 522 -11.84 14.06 -1.73
C GLU A 522 -11.05 14.47 -0.48
N VAL A 523 -11.67 15.32 0.35
CA VAL A 523 -11.09 15.89 1.57
C VAL A 523 -11.97 15.48 2.73
N LEU A 524 -11.38 14.78 3.69
CA LEU A 524 -12.10 14.26 4.85
C LEU A 524 -12.80 15.39 5.60
N ASP A 525 -14.10 15.23 5.84
CA ASP A 525 -14.84 16.09 6.76
C ASP A 525 -14.31 15.89 8.18
N GLN A 526 -13.44 16.78 8.64
CA GLN A 526 -12.82 16.71 9.96
C GLN A 526 -13.81 17.00 11.10
N VAL A 527 -15.00 17.54 10.79
CA VAL A 527 -15.99 17.93 11.81
C VAL A 527 -16.86 16.75 12.20
N ALA A 528 -17.64 16.18 11.28
CA ALA A 528 -18.55 15.08 11.64
C ALA A 528 -17.89 13.73 11.43
N VAL A 529 -17.39 13.44 10.22
CA VAL A 529 -16.73 12.15 9.92
C VAL A 529 -15.46 11.99 10.76
N GLY A 530 -14.67 13.05 10.88
CA GLY A 530 -13.48 13.09 11.72
C GLY A 530 -13.78 12.86 13.21
N THR A 531 -14.91 13.36 13.72
CA THR A 531 -15.33 13.06 15.11
C THR A 531 -15.65 11.57 15.27
N LEU A 532 -16.34 10.95 14.31
CA LEU A 532 -16.60 9.50 14.37
C LEU A 532 -15.29 8.70 14.38
N ILE A 533 -14.34 9.05 13.52
CA ILE A 533 -13.02 8.40 13.46
C ILE A 533 -12.26 8.57 14.78
N ALA A 534 -12.15 9.80 15.28
CA ALA A 534 -11.40 10.09 16.51
C ALA A 534 -12.04 9.41 17.74
N THR A 535 -13.37 9.41 17.84
CA THR A 535 -14.08 8.69 18.91
C THR A 535 -13.85 7.18 18.79
N ALA A 536 -14.00 6.61 17.59
CA ALA A 536 -13.78 5.18 17.38
C ALA A 536 -12.34 4.75 17.73
N ILE A 537 -11.32 5.54 17.35
CA ILE A 537 -9.92 5.28 17.71
C ILE A 537 -9.73 5.31 19.23
N SER A 538 -10.25 6.36 19.89
CA SER A 538 -10.14 6.50 21.34
C SER A 538 -10.81 5.32 22.06
N ASP A 539 -12.01 4.94 21.62
CA ASP A 539 -12.79 3.88 22.24
C ASP A 539 -12.15 2.50 22.02
N ALA A 540 -11.64 2.24 20.81
CA ALA A 540 -10.89 1.02 20.50
C ALA A 540 -9.64 0.88 21.36
N ARG A 541 -8.84 1.94 21.48
CA ARG A 541 -7.60 1.94 22.28
C ARG A 541 -7.83 1.88 23.78
N ASN A 542 -8.95 2.42 24.26
CA ASN A 542 -9.35 2.26 25.65
C ASN A 542 -9.67 0.80 25.99
N GLU A 543 -10.09 0.00 25.00
CA GLU A 543 -10.33 -1.44 25.16
C GLU A 543 -9.07 -2.28 24.88
N LYS A 544 -8.38 -2.01 23.78
CA LYS A 544 -7.18 -2.72 23.32
C LYS A 544 -6.10 -1.69 22.92
N PRO A 545 -5.22 -1.28 23.85
CA PRO A 545 -4.24 -0.20 23.61
C PRO A 545 -3.31 -0.40 22.41
N SER A 546 -2.96 -1.65 22.11
CA SER A 546 -2.07 -2.04 21.01
C SER A 546 -2.78 -2.29 19.67
N ILE A 547 -4.10 -2.04 19.57
CA ILE A 547 -4.83 -2.30 18.33
C ILE A 547 -4.28 -1.45 17.19
N ASN A 548 -3.98 -2.11 16.07
CA ASN A 548 -3.58 -1.43 14.84
C ASN A 548 -4.81 -0.78 14.20
N ILE A 549 -4.69 0.48 13.81
CA ILE A 549 -5.80 1.24 13.22
C ILE A 549 -5.34 1.95 11.97
N GLY A 550 -5.77 1.44 10.83
CA GLY A 550 -5.48 1.99 9.51
C GLY A 550 -6.63 2.80 8.93
N VAL A 551 -6.34 3.44 7.80
CA VAL A 551 -7.34 4.04 6.91
C VAL A 551 -7.05 3.59 5.49
N CYS A 552 -8.08 3.17 4.77
CA CYS A 552 -7.99 2.91 3.34
C CYS A 552 -8.93 3.82 2.55
N GLY A 553 -8.51 4.19 1.35
CA GLY A 553 -9.31 4.98 0.41
C GLY A 553 -8.67 6.31 0.01
N GLU A 554 -9.47 7.20 -0.58
CA GLU A 554 -8.97 8.42 -1.23
C GLU A 554 -8.43 9.44 -0.21
N HIS A 555 -9.02 9.50 0.97
CA HIS A 555 -8.59 10.39 2.06
C HIS A 555 -7.20 10.03 2.61
N ALA A 556 -6.77 8.77 2.50
CA ALA A 556 -5.44 8.34 2.95
C ALA A 556 -4.30 8.89 2.06
N GLY A 557 -4.62 9.50 0.91
CA GLY A 557 -3.65 10.18 0.05
C GLY A 557 -3.83 11.71 -0.03
N GLU A 558 -4.83 12.30 0.63
CA GLU A 558 -5.09 13.75 0.56
C GLU A 558 -4.40 14.48 1.72
N PRO A 559 -3.61 15.55 1.46
CA PRO A 559 -2.72 16.10 2.47
C PRO A 559 -3.37 16.56 3.78
N ARG A 560 -4.52 17.24 3.73
CA ARG A 560 -5.21 17.73 4.94
C ARG A 560 -5.82 16.58 5.73
N SER A 561 -6.28 15.56 5.03
CA SER A 561 -6.84 14.33 5.58
C SER A 561 -5.75 13.51 6.27
N ILE A 562 -4.59 13.32 5.63
CA ILE A 562 -3.41 12.67 6.21
C ILE A 562 -3.04 13.32 7.55
N ALA A 563 -2.94 14.66 7.57
CA ALA A 563 -2.58 15.39 8.77
C ALA A 563 -3.56 15.14 9.92
N PHE A 564 -4.86 15.16 9.63
CA PHE A 564 -5.89 14.83 10.60
C PHE A 564 -5.81 13.38 11.08
N LEU A 565 -5.68 12.42 10.17
CA LEU A 565 -5.69 10.99 10.47
C LEU A 565 -4.48 10.57 11.34
N ILE A 566 -3.29 11.08 11.04
CA ILE A 566 -2.10 10.89 11.89
C ILE A 566 -2.33 11.52 13.26
N GLY A 567 -2.86 12.76 13.31
CA GLY A 567 -3.17 13.44 14.57
C GLY A 567 -4.25 12.75 15.40
N ALA A 568 -5.20 12.08 14.77
CA ALA A 568 -6.20 11.23 15.43
C ALA A 568 -5.59 9.91 15.94
N GLY A 569 -4.41 9.54 15.43
CA GLY A 569 -3.60 8.43 15.90
C GLY A 569 -3.69 7.18 15.02
N CYS A 570 -4.01 7.28 13.73
CA CYS A 570 -3.93 6.13 12.82
C CYS A 570 -2.47 5.63 12.70
N THR A 571 -2.28 4.31 12.69
CA THR A 571 -0.97 3.64 12.58
C THR A 571 -0.63 3.21 11.15
N SER A 572 -1.59 3.26 10.24
CA SER A 572 -1.36 3.02 8.82
C SER A 572 -2.27 3.86 7.92
N LEU A 573 -1.75 4.22 6.74
CA LEU A 573 -2.46 4.90 5.67
C LEU A 573 -2.31 4.09 4.40
N SER A 574 -3.43 3.79 3.72
CA SER A 574 -3.45 2.96 2.51
C SER A 574 -4.13 3.68 1.35
N CYS A 575 -3.35 4.02 0.32
CA CYS A 575 -3.78 4.79 -0.84
C CYS A 575 -3.44 4.06 -2.16
N SER A 576 -3.88 4.57 -3.31
CA SER A 576 -3.52 3.95 -4.59
C SER A 576 -2.01 4.00 -4.83
N PRO A 577 -1.43 3.06 -5.62
CA PRO A 577 0.02 2.93 -5.80
C PRO A 577 0.71 4.26 -6.14
N TYR A 578 0.17 5.03 -7.09
CA TYR A 578 0.74 6.31 -7.53
C TYR A 578 0.66 7.42 -6.48
N ARG A 579 -0.21 7.30 -5.48
CA ARG A 579 -0.29 8.28 -4.38
C ARG A 579 0.68 7.96 -3.25
N VAL A 580 1.26 6.77 -3.19
CA VAL A 580 2.19 6.35 -2.13
C VAL A 580 3.33 7.37 -1.94
N PRO A 581 4.03 7.87 -2.98
CA PRO A 581 5.13 8.81 -2.78
C PRO A 581 4.70 10.14 -2.18
N VAL A 582 3.57 10.69 -2.63
CA VAL A 582 3.00 11.93 -2.07
C VAL A 582 2.59 11.70 -0.62
N THR A 583 1.96 10.56 -0.32
CA THR A 583 1.54 10.19 1.03
C THR A 583 2.74 10.04 1.97
N ARG A 584 3.84 9.42 1.53
CA ARG A 584 5.12 9.32 2.29
C ARG A 584 5.64 10.70 2.68
N LEU A 585 5.77 11.61 1.72
CA LEU A 585 6.24 12.98 1.98
C LEU A 585 5.31 13.72 2.97
N VAL A 586 4.00 13.71 2.72
CA VAL A 586 3.06 14.46 3.56
C VAL A 586 2.93 13.88 4.96
N ALA A 587 3.02 12.56 5.12
CA ALA A 587 3.06 11.93 6.42
C ALA A 587 4.29 12.40 7.22
N ALA A 588 5.47 12.43 6.60
CA ALA A 588 6.68 12.94 7.25
C ALA A 588 6.54 14.42 7.65
N GLN A 589 6.06 15.26 6.73
CA GLN A 589 5.80 16.68 7.01
C GLN A 589 4.83 16.88 8.18
N THR A 590 3.80 16.03 8.28
CA THR A 590 2.84 16.06 9.39
C THR A 590 3.53 15.72 10.72
N VAL A 591 4.33 14.66 10.74
CA VAL A 591 5.06 14.20 11.94
C VAL A 591 6.07 15.25 12.43
N LEU A 592 6.71 15.99 11.51
CA LEU A 592 7.59 17.12 11.88
C LEU A 592 6.81 18.28 12.49
N GLN A 593 5.65 18.63 11.92
CA GLN A 593 4.82 19.74 12.43
C GLN A 593 4.20 19.44 13.80
N SER A 594 3.89 18.18 14.10
CA SER A 594 3.34 17.78 15.40
C SER A 594 4.37 17.77 16.53
N GLY A 595 5.66 17.97 16.23
CA GLY A 595 6.75 17.96 17.21
C GLY A 595 6.97 16.58 17.86
N SER A 596 6.51 15.51 17.20
CA SER A 596 6.51 14.14 17.73
C SER A 596 7.86 13.42 17.56
N THR A 597 8.94 14.13 17.22
CA THR A 597 10.21 13.53 16.79
C THR A 597 11.37 13.79 17.74
N VAL A 598 12.04 12.70 18.13
CA VAL A 598 13.44 12.66 18.57
C VAL A 598 14.19 11.87 17.49
N VAL A 599 14.50 12.50 16.36
CA VAL A 599 15.31 11.85 15.31
C VAL A 599 16.77 12.20 15.55
N SER A 600 17.61 11.22 15.89
CA SER A 600 19.05 11.42 15.97
C SER A 600 19.61 11.64 14.57
N GLY A 601 20.48 12.64 14.41
CA GLY A 601 20.90 13.08 13.08
C GLY A 601 21.64 12.05 12.23
N GLU A 602 22.15 11.00 12.87
CA GLU A 602 22.83 9.88 12.20
C GLU A 602 21.88 8.99 11.38
N SER A 603 20.57 9.00 11.67
CA SER A 603 19.59 8.18 10.95
C SER A 603 19.42 8.56 9.46
N PHE A 604 19.68 9.83 9.10
CA PHE A 604 19.51 10.33 7.73
C PHE A 604 20.70 10.10 6.80
N PHE A 605 21.91 9.86 7.33
CA PHE A 605 23.16 9.95 6.55
C PHE A 605 24.00 8.66 6.51
N ARG A 606 23.43 7.52 6.89
CA ARG A 606 24.13 6.21 6.85
C ARG A 606 24.55 5.73 5.45
N GLY A 607 24.40 6.55 4.39
CA GLY A 607 24.87 6.26 3.03
C GLY A 607 25.76 7.31 2.35
N ALA A 608 26.01 8.49 2.94
CA ALA A 608 26.57 9.64 2.19
C ALA A 608 28.11 9.80 2.21
N SER A 609 28.87 9.03 3.01
CA SER A 609 30.31 9.31 3.23
C SER A 609 31.29 8.63 2.25
N ALA A 610 30.84 7.95 1.19
CA ALA A 610 31.75 7.18 0.32
C ALA A 610 32.12 7.86 -1.02
N THR A 611 31.51 8.99 -1.40
CA THR A 611 31.66 9.56 -2.76
C THR A 611 32.38 10.90 -2.86
N ALA A 612 32.74 11.53 -1.74
CA ALA A 612 33.42 12.83 -1.74
C ALA A 612 34.93 12.71 -1.45
N ASN A 613 35.70 12.07 -2.34
CA ASN A 613 37.16 12.31 -2.50
C ASN A 613 37.73 11.53 -3.68
N ALA A 614 37.35 11.87 -4.91
CA ALA A 614 38.06 11.37 -6.10
C ALA A 614 37.94 12.33 -7.28
N GLN A 615 38.52 13.53 -7.17
CA GLN A 615 38.94 14.31 -8.33
C GLN A 615 39.84 15.50 -7.93
N THR A 616 41.11 15.22 -7.69
CA THR A 616 42.26 16.07 -8.05
C THR A 616 43.52 15.41 -7.51
N GLU A 617 44.30 14.78 -8.39
CA GLU A 617 45.77 14.91 -8.48
C GLU A 617 46.33 13.85 -9.45
N SER A 618 47.14 14.31 -10.40
CA SER A 618 47.94 13.44 -11.27
C SER A 618 49.12 12.84 -10.48
N PRO A 619 49.58 11.62 -10.84
CA PRO A 619 50.42 10.82 -9.96
C PRO A 619 51.88 11.29 -9.95
N PRO A 620 52.57 11.28 -8.80
CA PRO A 620 54.01 11.14 -8.77
C PRO A 620 54.43 9.66 -8.71
N ASP A 621 55.63 9.47 -9.23
CA ASP A 621 56.30 8.23 -9.57
C ASP A 621 56.61 7.30 -8.38
N GLN A 622 56.80 6.04 -8.74
CA GLN A 622 57.17 4.84 -7.98
C GLN A 622 58.08 4.99 -6.75
N THR A 623 57.84 4.14 -5.72
CA THR A 623 58.83 3.18 -5.16
C THR A 623 58.16 2.17 -4.19
N THR A 624 58.15 0.89 -4.59
CA THR A 624 58.60 -0.34 -3.86
C THR A 624 58.54 -0.35 -2.31
N ASP A 625 58.12 -1.36 -1.57
CA ASP A 625 57.84 -2.79 -1.78
C ASP A 625 57.21 -3.32 -0.46
N GLY A 626 56.36 -4.33 -0.55
CA GLY A 626 55.70 -4.94 0.62
C GLY A 626 54.37 -5.62 0.29
N GLY A 627 54.34 -6.40 -0.80
CA GLY A 627 53.16 -7.13 -1.24
C GLY A 627 52.71 -8.22 -0.27
N VAL A 628 51.43 -8.18 0.05
CA VAL A 628 50.60 -9.39 0.18
C VAL A 628 49.67 -9.32 -1.03
N ASP A 629 49.91 -10.18 -2.03
CA ASP A 629 48.99 -10.40 -3.15
C ASP A 629 47.67 -10.91 -2.58
N ILE A 630 46.64 -10.06 -2.54
CA ILE A 630 45.26 -10.52 -2.31
C ILE A 630 44.75 -10.98 -3.67
N GLU A 631 44.59 -12.30 -3.79
CA GLU A 631 44.10 -13.03 -4.95
C GLU A 631 42.86 -12.38 -5.57
N SER A 632 42.77 -12.42 -6.90
CA SER A 632 41.62 -11.97 -7.67
C SER A 632 40.33 -12.59 -7.13
N ILE A 633 39.35 -11.76 -6.78
CA ILE A 633 37.99 -12.17 -6.39
C ILE A 633 37.49 -13.28 -7.31
N THR A 634 37.09 -14.41 -6.73
CA THR A 634 36.57 -15.54 -7.52
C THR A 634 35.05 -15.47 -7.64
N ASP A 635 34.50 -16.16 -8.64
CA ASP A 635 33.04 -16.37 -8.75
C ASP A 635 32.45 -16.97 -7.47
N ILE A 636 33.19 -17.89 -6.84
CA ILE A 636 32.76 -18.58 -5.62
C ILE A 636 32.65 -17.62 -4.44
N ASP A 637 33.47 -16.56 -4.37
CA ASP A 637 33.37 -15.57 -3.29
C ASP A 637 32.06 -14.80 -3.34
N VAL A 638 31.63 -14.38 -4.54
CA VAL A 638 30.35 -13.69 -4.73
C VAL A 638 29.18 -14.64 -4.48
N LEU A 639 29.21 -15.85 -5.06
CA LEU A 639 28.15 -16.83 -4.89
C LEU A 639 28.00 -17.27 -3.43
N ARG A 640 29.11 -17.38 -2.68
CA ARG A 640 29.09 -17.68 -1.24
C ARG A 640 28.40 -16.58 -0.44
N VAL A 641 28.77 -15.32 -0.66
CA VAL A 641 28.16 -14.19 0.07
C VAL A 641 26.66 -14.12 -0.22
N LEU A 642 26.25 -14.27 -1.48
CA LEU A 642 24.83 -14.30 -1.85
C LEU A 642 24.10 -15.52 -1.29
N ARG A 643 24.78 -16.67 -1.12
CA ARG A 643 24.21 -17.85 -0.45
C ARG A 643 24.00 -17.61 1.04
N LEU A 644 24.95 -16.96 1.71
CA LEU A 644 24.89 -16.67 3.14
C LEU A 644 23.84 -15.60 3.45
N ARG A 645 23.78 -14.53 2.64
CA ARG A 645 22.89 -13.38 2.85
C ARG A 645 21.51 -13.53 2.19
N GLY A 646 21.37 -14.47 1.25
CA GLY A 646 20.21 -14.57 0.36
C GLY A 646 20.24 -13.53 -0.77
N PHE A 647 20.49 -12.27 -0.43
CA PHE A 647 20.64 -11.15 -1.37
C PHE A 647 21.70 -10.16 -0.86
N ALA A 648 22.24 -9.30 -1.72
CA ALA A 648 23.14 -8.21 -1.31
C ALA A 648 23.13 -7.06 -2.31
N THR A 649 23.26 -5.81 -1.83
CA THR A 649 23.58 -4.67 -2.71
C THR A 649 25.03 -4.76 -3.22
N GLY A 650 25.40 -3.94 -4.22
CA GLY A 650 26.81 -3.84 -4.64
C GLY A 650 27.75 -3.48 -3.49
N ASP A 651 27.34 -2.52 -2.65
CA ASP A 651 28.07 -2.13 -1.44
C ASP A 651 28.11 -3.25 -0.40
N GLY A 652 27.00 -3.99 -0.21
CA GLY A 652 26.96 -5.13 0.69
C GLY A 652 27.88 -6.28 0.25
N LEU A 653 28.01 -6.52 -1.06
CA LEU A 653 28.98 -7.48 -1.59
C LEU A 653 30.41 -7.00 -1.36
N ARG A 654 30.69 -5.72 -1.61
CA ARG A 654 32.01 -5.11 -1.35
C ARG A 654 32.38 -5.18 0.13
N GLN A 655 31.44 -4.93 1.04
CA GLN A 655 31.65 -5.02 2.49
C GLN A 655 31.94 -6.45 2.95
N SER A 656 31.27 -7.46 2.39
CA SER A 656 31.50 -8.88 2.73
C SER A 656 32.73 -9.50 2.06
N ILE A 657 33.22 -8.93 0.95
CA ILE A 657 34.39 -9.44 0.21
C ILE A 657 35.65 -8.62 0.52
N GLY A 658 35.50 -7.36 0.94
CA GLY A 658 36.58 -6.43 1.28
C GLY A 658 37.17 -5.68 0.07
N VAL A 659 36.75 -6.02 -1.15
CA VAL A 659 37.19 -5.45 -2.41
C VAL A 659 36.00 -5.34 -3.38
N ASP A 660 36.10 -4.46 -4.38
CA ASP A 660 35.01 -4.19 -5.33
C ASP A 660 34.75 -5.42 -6.24
N PRO A 661 33.56 -6.07 -6.14
CA PRO A 661 33.25 -7.29 -6.88
C PRO A 661 32.55 -7.02 -8.22
N SER A 662 32.37 -5.76 -8.63
CA SER A 662 31.49 -5.36 -9.76
C SER A 662 31.75 -6.17 -11.04
N GLN A 663 33.00 -6.37 -11.43
CA GLN A 663 33.35 -7.13 -12.65
C GLN A 663 32.96 -8.62 -12.57
N VAL A 664 33.07 -9.23 -11.38
CA VAL A 664 32.73 -10.64 -11.17
C VAL A 664 31.21 -10.79 -11.12
N VAL A 665 30.52 -9.85 -10.47
CA VAL A 665 29.07 -9.84 -10.36
C VAL A 665 28.42 -9.63 -11.72
N GLU A 666 28.89 -8.67 -12.52
CA GLU A 666 28.40 -8.44 -13.89
C GLU A 666 28.56 -9.70 -14.76
N ARG A 667 29.69 -10.40 -14.64
CA ARG A 667 29.91 -11.67 -15.35
C ARG A 667 28.93 -12.76 -14.87
N LEU A 668 28.73 -12.90 -13.56
CA LEU A 668 27.79 -13.89 -13.02
C LEU A 668 26.33 -13.59 -13.38
N VAL A 669 25.99 -12.31 -13.57
CA VAL A 669 24.69 -11.90 -14.13
C VAL A 669 24.58 -12.28 -15.60
N ALA A 670 25.63 -12.01 -16.40
CA ALA A 670 25.67 -12.41 -17.80
C ALA A 670 25.62 -13.94 -18.00
N ASP A 671 26.17 -14.70 -17.06
CA ASP A 671 26.16 -16.18 -17.05
C ASP A 671 24.86 -16.75 -16.43
N GLU A 672 23.86 -15.91 -16.12
CA GLU A 672 22.57 -16.27 -15.52
C GLU A 672 22.70 -17.02 -14.16
N GLN A 673 23.80 -16.80 -13.44
CA GLN A 673 24.05 -17.40 -12.12
C GLN A 673 23.66 -16.48 -10.97
N VAL A 674 23.57 -15.17 -11.23
CA VAL A 674 23.12 -14.15 -10.31
C VAL A 674 22.05 -13.31 -11.00
N ASN A 675 20.93 -13.08 -10.32
CA ASN A 675 19.89 -12.17 -10.79
C ASN A 675 20.17 -10.77 -10.22
N PHE A 676 20.16 -9.76 -11.09
CA PHE A 676 20.15 -8.36 -10.66
C PHE A 676 18.71 -7.87 -10.57
N ILE A 677 18.30 -7.48 -9.36
CA ILE A 677 16.98 -6.92 -9.07
C ILE A 677 17.11 -5.41 -9.20
N GLU A 678 16.91 -4.92 -10.42
CA GLU A 678 17.09 -3.50 -10.78
C GLU A 678 16.28 -2.55 -9.86
N ALA A 679 15.05 -2.94 -9.51
CA ALA A 679 14.16 -2.17 -8.64
C ALA A 679 14.69 -1.94 -7.20
N ARG A 680 15.65 -2.73 -6.72
CA ARG A 680 16.23 -2.61 -5.36
C ARG A 680 17.74 -2.39 -5.38
N ASN A 681 18.36 -2.39 -6.55
CA ASN A 681 19.82 -2.36 -6.72
C ASN A 681 20.51 -3.50 -5.95
N MET A 682 19.98 -4.73 -6.05
CA MET A 682 20.46 -5.90 -5.31
C MET A 682 20.73 -7.09 -6.22
N TYR A 683 21.65 -7.94 -5.80
CA TYR A 683 22.02 -9.20 -6.42
C TYR A 683 21.46 -10.36 -5.59
N MET A 684 21.02 -11.42 -6.25
CA MET A 684 20.51 -12.65 -5.63
C MET A 684 20.97 -13.86 -6.44
N LEU A 685 21.13 -15.03 -5.80
CA LEU A 685 21.46 -16.25 -6.53
C LEU A 685 20.31 -16.65 -7.47
N ALA A 686 20.66 -16.93 -8.73
CA ALA A 686 19.79 -17.67 -9.63
C ALA A 686 19.88 -19.19 -9.32
N PRO A 687 18.92 -20.02 -9.78
CA PRO A 687 18.95 -21.46 -9.54
C PRO A 687 20.26 -22.14 -9.99
N SER A 688 20.83 -21.71 -11.11
CA SER A 688 22.11 -22.22 -11.65
C SER A 688 23.30 -21.86 -10.74
N GLY A 689 23.35 -20.62 -10.24
CA GLY A 689 24.37 -20.15 -9.30
C GLY A 689 24.27 -20.87 -7.95
N ARG A 690 23.06 -21.12 -7.46
CA ARG A 690 22.81 -21.90 -6.24
C ARG A 690 23.31 -23.34 -6.37
N SER A 691 23.00 -24.02 -7.48
CA SER A 691 23.53 -25.36 -7.75
C SER A 691 25.07 -25.36 -7.79
N ARG A 692 25.68 -24.36 -8.44
CA ARG A 692 27.15 -24.26 -8.57
C ARG A 692 27.84 -24.10 -7.21
N ILE A 693 27.31 -23.27 -6.33
CA ILE A 693 27.91 -23.08 -4.99
C ILE A 693 27.67 -24.30 -4.09
N ASP A 694 26.49 -24.94 -4.17
CA ASP A 694 26.21 -26.15 -3.39
C ASP A 694 27.09 -27.33 -3.83
N ASP A 695 27.34 -27.51 -5.14
CA ASP A 695 28.28 -28.51 -5.66
C ASP A 695 29.72 -28.23 -5.19
N HIS A 696 30.14 -26.96 -5.18
CA HIS A 696 31.46 -26.57 -4.69
C HIS A 696 31.64 -26.90 -3.21
N LEU A 697 30.65 -26.56 -2.38
CA LEU A 697 30.66 -26.85 -0.94
C LEU A 697 30.59 -28.36 -0.64
N ALA A 698 29.85 -29.13 -1.44
CA ALA A 698 29.80 -30.58 -1.33
C ALA A 698 31.17 -31.22 -1.60
N ALA A 699 31.94 -30.65 -2.54
CA ALA A 699 33.25 -31.15 -2.94
C ALA A 699 34.42 -30.75 -2.02
N SER A 700 34.27 -29.73 -1.16
CA SER A 700 35.31 -29.32 -0.19
C SER A 700 35.38 -30.26 1.01
N ASP A 701 36.56 -30.55 1.56
CA ASP A 701 36.68 -31.28 2.84
C ASP A 701 36.52 -30.31 4.04
N PRO A 702 36.00 -30.77 5.20
CA PRO A 702 35.92 -29.93 6.40
C PRO A 702 37.31 -29.55 6.91
N ILE A 703 37.45 -28.32 7.40
CA ILE A 703 38.74 -27.77 7.85
C ILE A 703 38.96 -28.14 9.32
N THR A 704 39.45 -29.35 9.55
CA THR A 704 39.60 -29.94 10.90
C THR A 704 40.39 -29.07 11.89
N GLU A 705 41.31 -28.25 11.40
CA GLU A 705 42.11 -27.28 12.15
C GLU A 705 41.27 -26.19 12.83
N LEU A 706 40.02 -25.97 12.39
CA LEU A 706 39.10 -25.00 12.98
C LEU A 706 38.33 -25.54 14.19
N SER A 707 38.45 -26.82 14.54
CA SER A 707 37.56 -27.46 15.53
C SER A 707 37.67 -26.83 16.93
N ASP A 708 38.90 -26.64 17.45
CA ASP A 708 39.12 -26.06 18.77
C ASP A 708 38.71 -24.57 18.83
N ALA A 709 38.96 -23.83 17.75
CA ALA A 709 38.55 -22.44 17.62
C ALA A 709 37.03 -22.30 17.47
N TYR A 710 36.38 -23.26 16.81
CA TYR A 710 34.92 -23.33 16.69
C TYR A 710 34.24 -23.63 18.03
N GLU A 711 34.77 -24.56 18.83
CA GLU A 711 34.27 -24.80 20.20
C GLU A 711 34.39 -23.54 21.07
N SER A 712 35.50 -22.82 20.93
CA SER A 712 35.70 -21.53 21.62
C SER A 712 34.71 -20.47 21.15
N PHE A 713 34.40 -20.42 19.85
CA PHE A 713 33.37 -19.56 19.28
C PHE A 713 31.97 -19.90 19.79
N LEU A 714 31.60 -21.18 19.92
CA LEU A 714 30.27 -21.59 20.40
C LEU A 714 29.98 -21.14 21.84
N SER A 715 30.99 -21.16 22.69
CA SER A 715 30.88 -20.62 24.06
C SER A 715 30.53 -19.12 24.03
N LEU A 716 31.22 -18.35 23.18
CA LEU A 716 30.93 -16.92 22.97
C LEU A 716 29.58 -16.70 22.29
N ASN A 717 29.17 -17.56 21.37
CA ASN A 717 27.89 -17.49 20.67
C ASN A 717 26.71 -17.64 21.64
N THR A 718 26.83 -18.55 22.63
CA THR A 718 25.81 -18.72 23.67
C THR A 718 25.66 -17.44 24.49
N GLU A 719 26.76 -16.82 24.87
CA GLU A 719 26.75 -15.57 25.62
C GLU A 719 26.25 -14.40 24.78
N PHE A 720 26.64 -14.33 23.50
CA PHE A 720 26.18 -13.35 22.53
C PHE A 720 24.66 -13.41 22.34
N LYS A 721 24.10 -14.62 22.15
CA LYS A 721 22.65 -14.83 22.05
C LYS A 721 21.94 -14.31 23.30
N GLN A 722 22.47 -14.59 24.50
CA GLN A 722 21.89 -14.07 25.74
C GLN A 722 21.94 -12.54 25.80
N VAL A 723 23.06 -11.93 25.39
CA VAL A 723 23.21 -10.48 25.33
C VAL A 723 22.22 -9.85 24.33
N CYS A 724 21.94 -10.51 23.20
CA CYS A 724 20.90 -10.08 22.25
C CYS A 724 19.50 -10.21 22.82
N THR A 725 19.20 -11.31 23.51
CA THR A 725 17.92 -11.51 24.19
C THR A 725 17.69 -10.43 25.25
N ASP A 726 18.69 -10.15 26.09
CA ASP A 726 18.59 -9.12 27.12
C ASP A 726 18.46 -7.71 26.50
N TRP A 727 19.09 -7.49 25.35
CA TRP A 727 18.94 -6.25 24.60
C TRP A 727 17.53 -6.07 24.02
N GLN A 728 16.90 -7.15 23.55
CA GLN A 728 15.58 -7.14 22.91
C GLN A 728 14.40 -7.29 23.88
N VAL A 729 14.62 -7.96 25.02
CA VAL A 729 13.57 -8.35 25.98
C VAL A 729 14.03 -8.05 27.40
N ARG A 730 13.23 -7.26 28.12
CA ARG A 730 13.46 -6.92 29.52
C ARG A 730 12.23 -7.29 30.34
N ASP A 731 12.44 -8.04 31.42
CA ASP A 731 11.36 -8.50 32.33
C ASP A 731 10.20 -9.24 31.65
N GLY A 732 10.46 -9.87 30.49
CA GLY A 732 9.49 -10.65 29.72
C GLY A 732 8.72 -9.86 28.66
N GLU A 733 8.98 -8.56 28.53
CA GLU A 733 8.39 -7.67 27.52
C GLU A 733 9.49 -7.13 26.58
N PRO A 734 9.16 -6.66 25.36
CA PRO A 734 10.14 -5.99 24.50
C PRO A 734 10.82 -4.83 25.23
N ASN A 735 12.16 -4.78 25.18
CA ASN A 735 12.93 -3.71 25.80
C ASN A 735 12.56 -2.36 25.16
N SER A 736 12.01 -1.44 25.95
CA SER A 736 11.60 -0.11 25.51
C SER A 736 12.76 0.86 25.30
N HIS A 737 13.98 0.48 25.70
CA HIS A 737 15.20 1.30 25.60
C HIS A 737 15.06 2.67 26.28
N ASP A 738 14.28 2.74 27.36
CA ASP A 738 14.02 3.93 28.18
C ASP A 738 14.90 4.01 29.45
N ASP A 739 15.72 2.99 29.69
CA ASP A 739 16.66 2.88 30.80
C ASP A 739 18.10 2.83 30.29
N ASP A 740 18.70 4.02 30.20
CA ASP A 740 20.06 4.21 29.69
C ASP A 740 21.11 3.38 30.45
N ASP A 741 20.92 3.14 31.75
CA ASP A 741 21.86 2.37 32.56
C ASP A 741 21.79 0.87 32.23
N TYR A 742 20.58 0.35 31.95
CA TYR A 742 20.38 -1.03 31.51
C TYR A 742 20.98 -1.27 30.12
N ASP A 743 20.70 -0.38 29.17
CA ASP A 743 21.22 -0.47 27.80
C ASP A 743 22.74 -0.33 27.77
N ALA A 744 23.31 0.60 28.55
CA ALA A 744 24.76 0.73 28.70
C ALA A 744 25.40 -0.56 29.26
N ALA A 745 24.71 -1.27 30.16
CA ALA A 745 25.20 -2.56 30.67
C ALA A 745 25.18 -3.67 29.60
N CYS A 746 24.15 -3.72 28.76
CA CYS A 746 24.07 -4.65 27.64
C CYS A 746 25.16 -4.36 26.58
N ILE A 747 25.38 -3.10 26.23
CA ILE A 747 26.47 -2.68 25.32
C ILE A 747 27.84 -3.03 25.91
N ALA A 748 28.05 -2.82 27.20
CA ALA A 748 29.31 -3.20 27.86
C ALA A 748 29.58 -4.72 27.79
N ARG A 749 28.52 -5.54 27.93
CA ARG A 749 28.62 -7.00 27.76
C ARG A 749 28.90 -7.39 26.30
N LEU A 750 28.26 -6.74 25.34
CA LEU A 750 28.54 -6.95 23.92
C LEU A 750 30.00 -6.63 23.58
N ARG A 751 30.53 -5.53 24.11
CA ARG A 751 31.95 -5.15 23.95
C ARG A 751 32.88 -6.23 24.51
N ASP A 752 32.56 -6.80 25.65
CA ASP A 752 33.35 -7.89 26.24
C ASP A 752 33.31 -9.18 25.40
N VAL A 753 32.14 -9.52 24.83
CA VAL A 753 32.01 -10.61 23.85
C VAL A 753 32.89 -10.37 22.63
N TYR A 754 32.86 -9.17 22.05
CA TYR A 754 33.72 -8.81 20.92
C TYR A 754 35.21 -8.97 21.26
N MET A 755 35.66 -8.40 22.38
CA MET A 755 37.07 -8.46 22.80
C MET A 755 37.57 -9.89 22.99
N ARG A 756 36.71 -10.81 23.47
CA ARG A 756 37.04 -12.24 23.61
C ARG A 756 36.94 -13.01 22.29
N SER A 757 36.11 -12.56 21.36
CA SER A 757 35.99 -13.17 20.03
C SER A 757 37.16 -12.83 19.11
N GLU A 758 37.81 -11.68 19.29
CA GLU A 758 38.93 -11.20 18.46
C GLU A 758 40.09 -12.22 18.30
N PRO A 759 40.63 -12.82 19.39
CA PRO A 759 41.68 -13.84 19.26
C PRO A 759 41.17 -15.13 18.59
N VAL A 760 39.90 -15.50 18.82
CA VAL A 760 39.29 -16.70 18.20
C VAL A 760 39.13 -16.51 16.69
N ILE A 761 38.61 -15.35 16.26
CA ILE A 761 38.49 -15.00 14.85
C ILE A 761 39.88 -14.90 14.20
N SER A 762 40.87 -14.38 14.92
CA SER A 762 42.26 -14.32 14.44
C SER A 762 42.87 -15.71 14.24
N GLU A 763 42.60 -16.65 15.16
CA GLU A 763 43.01 -18.05 15.03
C GLU A 763 42.33 -18.72 13.83
N ILE A 764 41.01 -18.56 13.69
CA ILE A 764 40.23 -19.03 12.54
C ILE A 764 40.80 -18.48 11.22
N ALA A 765 41.16 -17.19 11.21
CA ALA A 765 41.73 -16.52 10.05
C ALA A 765 43.12 -17.05 9.64
N THR A 766 43.84 -17.77 10.52
CA THR A 766 45.09 -18.43 10.12
C THR A 766 44.86 -19.58 9.15
N ALA A 767 43.73 -20.28 9.28
CA ALA A 767 43.33 -21.37 8.38
C ALA A 767 42.48 -20.85 7.20
N VAL A 768 41.65 -19.82 7.43
CA VAL A 768 40.77 -19.24 6.41
C VAL A 768 40.91 -17.71 6.39
N PRO A 769 41.91 -17.15 5.68
CA PRO A 769 42.27 -15.73 5.73
C PRO A 769 41.12 -14.74 5.49
N ARG A 770 40.15 -15.09 4.63
CA ARG A 770 38.98 -14.26 4.33
C ARG A 770 38.08 -13.99 5.56
N LEU A 771 38.09 -14.86 6.57
CA LEU A 771 37.25 -14.69 7.77
C LEU A 771 37.76 -13.55 8.68
N ASN A 772 38.98 -13.07 8.46
CA ASN A 772 39.51 -11.90 9.17
C ASN A 772 38.65 -10.64 8.97
N LEU A 773 37.90 -10.57 7.86
CA LEU A 773 37.02 -9.44 7.55
C LEU A 773 35.84 -9.31 8.54
N TYR A 774 35.41 -10.42 9.16
CA TYR A 774 34.38 -10.36 10.19
C TYR A 774 34.85 -9.58 11.41
N ARG A 775 36.15 -9.60 11.75
CA ARG A 775 36.68 -8.80 12.86
C ARG A 775 36.48 -7.30 12.62
N SER A 776 36.85 -6.80 11.45
CA SER A 776 36.67 -5.38 11.11
C SER A 776 35.19 -4.99 11.08
N ARG A 777 34.34 -5.85 10.51
CA ARG A 777 32.90 -5.59 10.41
C ARG A 777 32.21 -5.59 11.78
N LEU A 778 32.58 -6.51 12.68
CA LEU A 778 32.09 -6.51 14.07
C LEU A 778 32.57 -5.28 14.85
N LEU A 779 33.82 -4.85 14.63
CA LEU A 779 34.35 -3.64 15.25
C LEU A 779 33.62 -2.39 14.76
N GLU A 780 33.33 -2.29 13.46
CA GLU A 780 32.57 -1.19 12.87
C GLU A 780 31.14 -1.15 13.40
N ALA A 781 30.48 -2.31 13.54
CA ALA A 781 29.17 -2.39 14.16
C ALA A 781 29.22 -1.98 15.65
N LEU A 782 30.20 -2.45 16.40
CA LEU A 782 30.37 -2.10 17.82
C LEU A 782 30.70 -0.61 18.02
N THR A 783 31.56 -0.05 17.17
CA THR A 783 31.87 1.39 17.18
C THR A 783 30.62 2.21 16.92
N ALA A 784 29.80 1.78 15.94
CA ALA A 784 28.53 2.42 15.68
C ALA A 784 27.57 2.34 16.89
N ILE A 785 27.49 1.18 17.57
CA ILE A 785 26.69 1.04 18.80
C ILE A 785 27.19 2.01 19.89
N ASP A 786 28.51 2.12 20.06
CA ASP A 786 29.14 3.04 21.01
C ASP A 786 28.86 4.51 20.68
N ASP A 787 28.70 4.83 19.39
CA ASP A 787 28.30 6.15 18.88
C ASP A 787 26.78 6.42 18.99
N GLY A 788 26.01 5.49 19.60
CA GLY A 788 24.59 5.65 19.86
C GLY A 788 23.67 5.03 18.81
N GLN A 789 24.24 4.24 17.88
CA GLN A 789 23.49 3.50 16.87
C GLN A 789 22.92 2.19 17.44
N SER A 790 21.94 2.28 18.33
CA SER A 790 21.32 1.12 19.00
C SER A 790 20.83 0.02 18.04
N GLN A 791 20.35 0.39 16.84
CA GLN A 791 19.95 -0.57 15.81
C GLN A 791 21.13 -1.37 15.23
N ARG A 792 22.38 -0.91 15.36
CA ARG A 792 23.57 -1.68 14.96
C ARG A 792 23.86 -2.83 15.93
N PHE A 793 23.09 -3.00 17.00
CA PHE A 793 23.17 -4.15 17.90
C PHE A 793 22.48 -5.38 17.29
N THR A 794 21.16 -5.33 17.07
CA THR A 794 20.34 -6.46 16.60
C THR A 794 19.43 -6.11 15.41
N GLY A 795 19.55 -4.91 14.82
CA GLY A 795 18.72 -4.47 13.72
C GLY A 795 19.00 -5.23 12.43
N VAL A 796 17.95 -5.47 11.65
CA VAL A 796 18.02 -6.19 10.36
C VAL A 796 18.39 -5.21 9.25
N MET A 797 19.07 -5.68 8.20
CA MET A 797 19.39 -4.90 6.99
C MET A 797 20.29 -3.67 7.22
N CYS A 798 21.00 -3.61 8.36
CA CYS A 798 21.84 -2.47 8.71
C CYS A 798 23.27 -2.88 9.09
N GLU A 799 23.70 -4.07 8.67
CA GLU A 799 24.95 -4.72 9.09
C GLU A 799 25.16 -4.59 10.60
N SER A 800 24.15 -5.01 11.37
CA SER A 800 24.26 -5.02 12.82
C SER A 800 25.33 -6.01 13.28
N PHE A 801 25.81 -5.84 14.51
CA PHE A 801 26.73 -6.78 15.15
C PHE A 801 26.15 -8.19 15.10
N HIS A 802 24.83 -8.33 15.32
CA HIS A 802 24.10 -9.58 15.13
C HIS A 802 24.19 -10.13 13.71
N ASP A 803 23.89 -9.34 12.67
CA ASP A 803 23.94 -9.82 11.28
C ASP A 803 25.34 -10.34 10.93
N VAL A 804 26.38 -9.57 11.27
CA VAL A 804 27.78 -9.95 11.01
C VAL A 804 28.19 -11.18 11.82
N TRP A 805 27.71 -11.31 13.06
CA TRP A 805 27.98 -12.47 13.91
C TRP A 805 27.32 -13.74 13.40
N MET A 806 26.06 -13.67 12.97
CA MET A 806 25.35 -14.80 12.38
C MET A 806 25.94 -15.21 11.04
N GLU A 807 26.35 -14.25 10.20
CA GLU A 807 27.10 -14.56 8.98
C GLU A 807 28.39 -15.34 9.27
N LEU A 808 29.18 -14.92 10.28
CA LEU A 808 30.38 -15.64 10.71
C LEU A 808 30.04 -17.06 11.20
N HIS A 809 28.99 -17.22 12.01
CA HIS A 809 28.57 -18.53 12.50
C HIS A 809 28.17 -19.46 11.35
N GLU A 810 27.38 -18.97 10.40
CA GLU A 810 26.97 -19.72 9.22
C GLU A 810 28.14 -20.10 8.32
N ASP A 811 29.10 -19.20 8.13
CA ASP A 811 30.31 -19.48 7.37
C ASP A 811 31.13 -20.61 8.03
N LEU A 812 31.22 -20.63 9.37
CA LEU A 812 31.89 -21.68 10.13
C LEU A 812 31.16 -23.02 10.08
N ILE A 813 29.83 -23.04 10.19
CA ILE A 813 29.01 -24.26 10.03
C ILE A 813 29.24 -24.88 8.65
N VAL A 814 29.22 -24.05 7.60
CA VAL A 814 29.43 -24.48 6.21
C VAL A 814 30.84 -25.04 6.02
N LEU A 815 31.87 -24.36 6.54
CA LEU A 815 33.27 -24.79 6.44
C LEU A 815 33.57 -26.10 7.19
N GLN A 816 32.88 -26.34 8.30
CA GLN A 816 33.06 -27.53 9.13
C GLN A 816 32.09 -28.67 8.78
N LYS A 817 31.18 -28.45 7.81
CA LYS A 817 30.10 -29.37 7.42
C LYS A 817 29.28 -29.88 8.62
N ILE A 818 28.98 -28.97 9.53
CA ILE A 818 28.22 -29.29 10.75
C ILE A 818 26.74 -29.40 10.40
N ASP A 819 26.09 -30.47 10.86
CA ASP A 819 24.65 -30.63 10.76
C ASP A 819 23.96 -29.74 11.81
N ARG A 820 23.20 -28.73 11.36
CA ARG A 820 22.47 -27.79 12.22
C ARG A 820 21.55 -28.49 13.24
N VAL A 821 20.98 -29.64 12.89
CA VAL A 821 20.10 -30.40 13.79
C VAL A 821 20.89 -30.99 14.97
N SER A 822 22.17 -31.33 14.75
CA SER A 822 23.06 -31.87 15.78
C SER A 822 23.70 -30.81 16.66
N GLU A 823 23.78 -29.56 16.19
CA GLU A 823 24.44 -28.44 16.87
C GLU A 823 23.51 -27.75 17.90
N GLY A 824 22.19 -27.84 17.73
CA GLY A 824 21.22 -27.24 18.66
C GLY A 824 21.08 -25.72 18.57
N SER A 825 21.56 -25.10 17.48
CA SER A 825 21.36 -23.68 17.19
C SER A 825 20.01 -23.45 16.50
N PHE A 826 18.96 -23.28 17.31
CA PHE A 826 17.70 -22.63 16.92
C PHE A 826 17.61 -21.26 17.58
#